data_AF-A0A3M2GIL3-F1
#
_entry.id   AF-A0A3M2GIL3-F1
#
_cell.length_a   1.000
_cell.length_b   1.000
_cell.length_c   1.000
_cell.angle_alpha   90.00
_cell.angle_beta   90.00
_cell.angle_gamma   90.00
#
_symmetry.space_group_name_H-M   'P 1'
#
loop_
_entity.id
_entity.type
_entity.pdbx_description
1 polymer ?
#
loop_
_entity_poly.entity_id
_entity_poly.type
_entity_poly.pdbx_seq_one_letter_code
_entity_poly.pdbx_strand_id
1 'polypeptide(L)'
;MNAMSPRAAATAATESAIAALVVVLAIGFERLFVDRSYLPEVLVLGLGGLLVALVTRRSGLGPGWSLLVSAVGLVVTTTVLFHPETAALVVPTGATLDAVRADLSEAWAVFGDVDAPAPVVPGFVLVAGSALWIVAALTDWAALRLRSPIESLVPATTLFAFTAVLGVDEARVGHAVAFAIGAAALLLGLRTLRQAHEEVWVAGTAARGVAATLRTGVAAGGVAVLVGALVGPSLPGAGSSALVDLTELDNGPSTRVVVSPLVEVQASLVQQAPFELFSVAVDDPVNDRDYWRLMALTEFDGHVWRRSSNFDDVRGPVPSTTDPGVGRRLVRQRITTTRLANIYLPVAYELRRVVDDGGIGLEYEAETGSLVVTEADQDRARAGFTYVVESAVPDYDPARLAAISNESVDPGFLAEYTQLPDDLPPAIADLAHQITDAYASPYDKALAIQQHFHSDTFSYSLDVALRHDIADLEDFLFIVQQGYCEQFSSAFATLARAVGLPTRVAVGFTWGDWDPDRGEYVVRGEHAHAWPEVWFDGVGWVRFEPTPGRGAPHDTAVTGLPPAQQGFTATGVDATTTIAPPTTASGGGFVPPTDGELQLPDVPLDATGTPGSDTGGGAGVPLRTAGLVLAVAALLVGTAPTLRLLRRRRRRLAAGDDPRRLVEAAWDEALEALRLVDVEHRPTETPLEFAHRVEREVPGDVGPVDELASVATLVRYGPEAAAADAPPRAAEAAAGITERCETRAGRLRVVLDRLDPRRLF
;
A
#
# COMPACT_ATOMS: atom_id res chain seq x y z
N MET A 1 27.72 36.98 0.77
CA MET A 1 26.78 36.02 1.42
C MET A 1 26.73 36.38 2.89
N ASN A 2 25.63 36.99 3.35
CA ASN A 2 25.49 37.40 4.76
C ASN A 2 25.41 36.15 5.65
N ALA A 3 26.27 36.06 6.67
CA ALA A 3 26.24 34.97 7.63
C ALA A 3 24.90 34.96 8.37
N MET A 4 24.19 33.82 8.34
CA MET A 4 22.93 33.64 9.08
C MET A 4 23.18 33.84 10.58
N SER A 5 22.25 34.50 11.27
CA SER A 5 22.33 34.62 12.72
C SER A 5 22.25 33.24 13.40
N PRO A 6 22.89 33.03 14.56
CA PRO A 6 22.86 31.74 15.26
C PRO A 6 21.44 31.22 15.53
N ARG A 7 20.49 32.13 15.77
CA ARG A 7 19.07 31.81 15.95
C ARG A 7 18.42 31.30 14.67
N ALA A 8 18.69 31.96 13.54
CA ALA A 8 18.17 31.53 12.24
C ALA A 8 18.73 30.15 11.85
N ALA A 9 20.01 29.90 12.13
CA ALA A 9 20.65 28.61 11.90
C ALA A 9 20.03 27.49 12.76
N ALA A 10 19.86 27.72 14.07
CA ALA A 10 19.25 26.74 14.96
C ALA A 10 17.78 26.44 14.62
N THR A 11 17.03 27.45 14.17
CA THR A 11 15.65 27.28 13.70
C THR A 11 15.60 26.41 12.45
N ALA A 12 16.43 26.71 11.46
CA ALA A 12 16.50 25.92 10.23
C ALA A 12 16.94 24.47 10.52
N ALA A 13 17.91 24.26 11.41
CA ALA A 13 18.34 22.91 11.80
C ALA A 13 17.21 22.11 12.47
N THR A 14 16.41 22.75 13.32
CA THR A 14 15.26 22.10 13.96
C THR A 14 14.16 21.79 12.96
N GLU A 15 13.85 22.70 12.03
CA GLU A 15 12.89 22.45 10.94
C GLU A 15 13.34 21.27 10.06
N SER A 16 14.63 21.20 9.72
CA SER A 16 15.20 20.06 8.98
C SER A 16 15.14 18.75 9.75
N ALA A 17 15.33 18.78 11.08
CA ALA A 17 15.22 17.58 11.91
C ALA A 17 13.77 17.04 11.95
N ILE A 18 12.77 17.92 11.98
CA ILE A 18 11.35 17.52 11.88
C ILE A 18 11.09 16.91 10.50
N ALA A 19 11.56 17.54 9.42
CA ALA A 19 11.40 17.01 8.07
C ALA A 19 12.02 15.61 7.92
N ALA A 20 13.24 15.42 8.42
CA ALA A 20 13.91 14.13 8.42
C ALA A 20 13.12 13.07 9.21
N LEU A 21 12.56 13.44 10.37
CA LEU A 21 11.74 12.53 11.18
C LEU A 21 10.45 12.12 10.44
N VAL A 22 9.80 13.04 9.74
CA VAL A 22 8.61 12.76 8.91
C VAL A 22 8.95 11.81 7.76
N VAL A 23 10.10 12.00 7.10
CA VAL A 23 10.57 11.08 6.04
C VAL A 23 10.87 9.68 6.59
N VAL A 24 11.49 9.59 7.77
CA VAL A 24 11.74 8.31 8.43
C VAL A 24 10.42 7.58 8.76
N LEU A 25 9.41 8.30 9.22
CA LEU A 25 8.07 7.72 9.46
C LEU A 25 7.39 7.29 8.15
N ALA A 26 7.54 8.06 7.07
CA ALA A 26 7.02 7.70 5.76
C ALA A 26 7.63 6.38 5.25
N ILE A 27 8.95 6.23 5.39
CA ILE A 27 9.66 4.98 5.02
C ILE A 27 9.24 3.83 5.95
N GLY A 28 8.97 4.11 7.23
CA GLY A 28 8.53 3.11 8.20
C GLY A 28 7.22 2.39 7.84
N PHE A 29 6.39 2.98 6.97
CA PHE A 29 5.20 2.32 6.41
C PHE A 29 5.53 1.14 5.49
N GLU A 30 6.79 0.94 5.09
CA GLU A 30 7.23 -0.25 4.34
C GLU A 30 6.97 -1.54 5.14
N ARG A 31 6.91 -1.43 6.47
CA ARG A 31 6.53 -2.55 7.32
C ARG A 31 5.04 -2.88 7.31
N LEU A 32 4.21 -1.98 6.77
CA LEU A 32 2.74 -2.16 6.70
C LEU A 32 2.24 -2.49 5.29
N PHE A 33 3.01 -2.23 4.23
CA PHE A 33 2.57 -2.39 2.84
C PHE A 33 3.43 -3.39 2.09
N VAL A 34 2.83 -4.12 1.13
CA VAL A 34 3.52 -5.16 0.32
C VAL A 34 4.63 -4.57 -0.57
N ASP A 35 4.47 -3.34 -1.05
CA ASP A 35 5.43 -2.67 -1.92
C ASP A 35 5.54 -1.16 -1.63
N ARG A 36 6.48 -0.47 -2.28
CA ARG A 36 6.80 0.95 -2.02
C ARG A 36 6.00 1.95 -2.88
N SER A 37 4.96 1.53 -3.60
CA SER A 37 4.14 2.40 -4.44
C SER A 37 3.40 3.48 -3.65
N TYR A 38 3.12 3.27 -2.35
CA TYR A 38 2.50 4.26 -1.46
C TYR A 38 3.39 5.48 -1.15
N LEU A 39 4.71 5.33 -1.31
CA LEU A 39 5.70 6.24 -0.72
C LEU A 39 5.62 7.67 -1.28
N PRO A 40 5.45 7.91 -2.59
CA PRO A 40 5.32 9.25 -3.14
C PRO A 40 4.15 10.04 -2.54
N GLU A 41 2.96 9.45 -2.45
CA GLU A 41 1.73 10.07 -1.96
C GLU A 41 1.85 10.39 -0.47
N VAL A 42 2.33 9.43 0.33
CA VAL A 42 2.55 9.61 1.76
C VAL A 42 3.61 10.69 2.03
N LEU A 43 4.69 10.75 1.25
CA LEU A 43 5.70 11.80 1.37
C LEU A 43 5.14 13.18 1.01
N VAL A 44 4.34 13.30 -0.05
CA VAL A 44 3.70 14.58 -0.42
C VAL A 44 2.79 15.06 0.70
N LEU A 45 2.01 14.17 1.33
CA LEU A 45 1.15 14.52 2.45
C LEU A 45 1.94 14.90 3.71
N GLY A 46 2.95 14.12 4.08
CA GLY A 46 3.80 14.40 5.25
C GLY A 46 4.55 15.74 5.12
N LEU A 47 5.22 15.97 3.98
CA LEU A 47 5.95 17.21 3.72
C LEU A 47 5.00 18.40 3.49
N GLY A 48 3.84 18.16 2.90
CA GLY A 48 2.76 19.15 2.73
C GLY A 48 2.26 19.68 4.07
N GLY A 49 1.97 18.80 5.02
CA GLY A 49 1.59 19.19 6.39
C GLY A 49 2.66 20.02 7.09
N LEU A 50 3.93 19.65 6.94
CA LEU A 50 5.05 20.43 7.49
C LEU A 50 5.17 21.82 6.84
N LEU A 51 4.99 21.91 5.52
CA LEU A 51 5.02 23.17 4.78
C LEU A 51 3.90 24.11 5.25
N VAL A 52 2.68 23.59 5.43
CA VAL A 52 1.56 24.38 5.95
C VAL A 52 1.83 24.85 7.38
N ALA A 53 2.38 23.99 8.24
CA ALA A 53 2.78 24.36 9.60
C ALA A 53 3.84 25.48 9.59
N LEU A 54 4.87 25.35 8.74
CA LEU A 54 5.93 26.34 8.52
C LEU A 54 5.37 27.71 8.09
N VAL A 55 4.50 27.72 7.08
CA VAL A 55 3.92 28.95 6.52
C VAL A 55 2.99 29.63 7.52
N THR A 56 2.11 28.87 8.19
CA THR A 56 1.18 29.44 9.18
C THR A 56 1.89 29.98 10.40
N ARG A 57 2.97 29.32 10.85
CA ARG A 57 3.83 29.78 11.94
C ARG A 57 4.53 31.08 11.56
N ARG A 58 5.19 31.12 10.40
CA ARG A 58 5.88 32.34 9.94
C ARG A 58 4.93 33.49 9.67
N SER A 59 3.69 33.22 9.27
CA SER A 59 2.66 34.25 9.03
C SER A 59 2.00 34.78 10.31
N GLY A 60 2.34 34.24 11.49
CA GLY A 60 1.76 34.67 12.76
C GLY A 60 0.27 34.49 12.88
N LEU A 61 -0.25 33.44 12.24
CA LEU A 61 -1.60 32.97 12.45
C LEU A 61 -1.69 32.34 13.84
N GLY A 62 -2.74 32.73 14.59
CA GLY A 62 -3.07 32.11 15.86
C GLY A 62 -3.35 30.61 15.69
N PRO A 63 -3.26 29.81 16.76
CA PRO A 63 -3.37 28.35 16.71
C PRO A 63 -4.67 27.85 16.06
N GLY A 64 -5.81 28.51 16.30
CA GLY A 64 -7.08 28.15 15.67
C GLY A 64 -7.09 28.33 14.14
N TRP A 65 -6.50 29.41 13.63
CA TRP A 65 -6.39 29.64 12.19
C TRP A 65 -5.38 28.71 11.53
N SER A 66 -4.27 28.36 12.21
CA SER A 66 -3.34 27.36 11.68
C SER A 66 -3.98 25.98 11.56
N LEU A 67 -4.84 25.60 12.51
CA LEU A 67 -5.59 24.34 12.45
C LEU A 67 -6.55 24.34 11.26
N LEU A 68 -7.32 25.42 11.07
CA LEU A 68 -8.23 25.56 9.93
C LEU A 68 -7.48 25.48 8.59
N VAL A 69 -6.36 26.20 8.45
CA VAL A 69 -5.55 26.17 7.23
C VAL A 69 -4.93 24.78 7.00
N SER A 70 -4.50 24.09 8.06
CA SER A 70 -4.00 22.72 7.96
C SER A 70 -5.09 21.74 7.51
N ALA A 71 -6.30 21.84 8.06
CA ALA A 71 -7.43 20.99 7.69
C ALA A 71 -7.85 21.21 6.22
N VAL A 72 -7.97 22.47 5.79
CA VAL A 72 -8.25 22.80 4.38
C VAL A 72 -7.11 22.32 3.48
N GLY A 73 -5.86 22.49 3.90
CA GLY A 73 -4.69 21.99 3.16
C GLY A 73 -4.69 20.47 2.98
N LEU A 74 -5.05 19.72 4.02
CA LEU A 74 -5.16 18.27 3.96
C LEU A 74 -6.25 17.84 2.97
N VAL A 75 -7.45 18.41 3.07
CA VAL A 75 -8.58 18.10 2.18
C VAL A 75 -8.24 18.42 0.73
N VAL A 76 -7.64 19.58 0.47
CA VAL A 76 -7.20 19.99 -0.87
C VAL A 76 -6.14 19.03 -1.42
N THR A 77 -5.14 18.69 -0.60
CA THR A 77 -4.02 17.86 -1.08
C THR A 77 -4.48 16.43 -1.35
N THR A 78 -5.30 15.85 -0.47
CA THR A 78 -5.90 14.52 -0.67
C THR A 78 -6.83 14.50 -1.88
N THR A 79 -7.69 15.50 -2.05
CA THR A 79 -8.58 15.60 -3.23
C THR A 79 -7.79 15.58 -4.53
N VAL A 80 -6.70 16.36 -4.63
CA VAL A 80 -5.93 16.44 -5.88
C VAL A 80 -5.02 15.24 -6.10
N LEU A 81 -4.56 14.58 -5.03
CA LEU A 81 -3.72 13.39 -5.15
C LEU A 81 -4.52 12.15 -5.57
N PHE A 82 -5.69 11.93 -4.98
CA PHE A 82 -6.45 10.69 -5.16
C PHE A 82 -7.60 10.81 -6.17
N HIS A 83 -8.26 11.97 -6.25
CA HIS A 83 -9.45 12.14 -7.11
C HIS A 83 -9.47 13.47 -7.91
N PRO A 84 -8.44 13.77 -8.72
CA PRO A 84 -8.34 15.03 -9.44
C PRO A 84 -9.50 15.28 -10.42
N GLU A 85 -10.08 14.24 -11.00
CA GLU A 85 -11.19 14.27 -11.96
C GLU A 85 -12.54 14.67 -11.35
N THR A 86 -12.74 14.43 -10.05
CA THR A 86 -13.99 14.78 -9.36
C THR A 86 -13.98 16.20 -8.80
N ALA A 87 -12.82 16.86 -8.78
CA ALA A 87 -12.63 18.15 -8.15
C ALA A 87 -13.05 19.32 -9.05
N ALA A 88 -13.76 20.30 -8.48
CA ALA A 88 -14.00 21.58 -9.14
C ALA A 88 -12.79 22.49 -8.92
N LEU A 89 -11.85 22.51 -9.88
CA LEU A 89 -10.54 23.18 -9.82
C LEU A 89 -9.61 22.58 -8.76
N VAL A 90 -9.96 22.73 -7.48
CA VAL A 90 -9.26 22.23 -6.29
C VAL A 90 -10.24 21.95 -5.13
N VAL A 91 -11.50 22.36 -5.27
CA VAL A 91 -12.51 22.22 -4.20
C VAL A 91 -13.21 20.87 -4.36
N PRO A 92 -13.28 20.04 -3.29
CA PRO A 92 -13.99 18.78 -3.34
C PRO A 92 -15.47 19.01 -3.67
N THR A 93 -16.00 18.20 -4.57
CA THR A 93 -17.42 18.21 -4.94
C THR A 93 -18.16 17.10 -4.18
N GLY A 94 -19.47 16.96 -4.39
CA GLY A 94 -20.23 15.81 -3.88
C GLY A 94 -19.65 14.47 -4.37
N ALA A 95 -19.24 14.42 -5.65
CA ALA A 95 -18.63 13.22 -6.23
C ALA A 95 -17.28 12.86 -5.58
N THR A 96 -16.47 13.85 -5.19
CA THR A 96 -15.24 13.62 -4.44
C THR A 96 -15.52 12.98 -3.08
N LEU A 97 -16.56 13.44 -2.37
CA LEU A 97 -16.92 12.86 -1.07
C LEU A 97 -17.41 11.42 -1.19
N ASP A 98 -18.10 11.10 -2.28
CA ASP A 98 -18.57 9.74 -2.54
C ASP A 98 -17.42 8.81 -2.93
N ALA A 99 -16.47 9.28 -3.74
CA ALA A 99 -15.24 8.54 -4.07
C ALA A 99 -14.38 8.25 -2.84
N VAL A 100 -14.10 9.27 -2.02
CA VAL A 100 -13.36 9.08 -0.75
C VAL A 100 -14.09 8.13 0.20
N ARG A 101 -15.43 8.19 0.25
CA ARG A 101 -16.21 7.25 1.06
C ARG A 101 -16.09 5.83 0.54
N ALA A 102 -16.11 5.64 -0.78
CA ALA A 102 -15.93 4.34 -1.42
C ALA A 102 -14.55 3.75 -1.07
N ASP A 103 -13.47 4.51 -1.28
CA ASP A 103 -12.10 4.09 -0.96
C ASP A 103 -11.94 3.73 0.53
N LEU A 104 -12.53 4.51 1.43
CA LEU A 104 -12.50 4.23 2.87
C LEU A 104 -13.34 3.00 3.24
N SER A 105 -14.46 2.76 2.56
CA SER A 105 -15.28 1.57 2.79
C SER A 105 -14.62 0.31 2.26
N GLU A 106 -13.94 0.38 1.11
CA GLU A 106 -13.13 -0.69 0.55
C GLU A 106 -11.97 -1.02 1.49
N ALA A 107 -11.21 -0.02 1.91
CA ALA A 107 -10.14 -0.21 2.89
C ALA A 107 -10.66 -0.79 4.22
N TRP A 108 -11.85 -0.38 4.68
CA TRP A 108 -12.44 -0.93 5.90
C TRP A 108 -12.88 -2.39 5.74
N ALA A 109 -13.43 -2.76 4.59
CA ALA A 109 -13.80 -4.15 4.30
C ALA A 109 -12.54 -5.05 4.29
N VAL A 110 -11.46 -4.57 3.67
CA VAL A 110 -10.18 -5.29 3.59
C VAL A 110 -9.44 -5.31 4.93
N PHE A 111 -9.61 -4.30 5.79
CA PHE A 111 -8.88 -4.17 7.06
C PHE A 111 -9.14 -5.32 8.05
N GLY A 112 -10.32 -5.94 8.00
CA GLY A 112 -10.65 -7.07 8.88
C GLY A 112 -9.96 -8.37 8.49
N ASP A 113 -9.61 -8.52 7.21
CA ASP A 113 -9.21 -9.79 6.62
C ASP A 113 -7.73 -9.82 6.17
N VAL A 114 -7.00 -8.71 6.35
CA VAL A 114 -5.62 -8.57 5.87
C VAL A 114 -4.65 -8.26 7.01
N ASP A 115 -3.75 -9.21 7.26
CA ASP A 115 -2.56 -9.01 8.08
C ASP A 115 -1.48 -8.23 7.32
N ALA A 116 -0.61 -7.51 8.06
CA ALA A 116 0.53 -6.84 7.44
C ALA A 116 1.51 -7.87 6.84
N PRO A 117 2.04 -7.63 5.62
CA PRO A 117 1.94 -6.40 4.84
C PRO A 117 0.65 -6.35 3.99
N ALA A 118 -0.08 -5.25 4.09
CA ALA A 118 -1.34 -5.02 3.38
C ALA A 118 -1.12 -4.57 1.92
N PRO A 119 -2.04 -4.87 0.99
CA PRO A 119 -1.97 -4.36 -0.38
C PRO A 119 -2.09 -2.84 -0.37
N VAL A 120 -1.45 -2.20 -1.36
CA VAL A 120 -1.48 -0.74 -1.50
C VAL A 120 -2.78 -0.30 -2.18
N VAL A 121 -3.86 -0.22 -1.40
CA VAL A 121 -5.15 0.33 -1.86
C VAL A 121 -5.28 1.82 -1.53
N PRO A 122 -5.96 2.63 -2.36
CA PRO A 122 -6.07 4.09 -2.18
C PRO A 122 -6.53 4.51 -0.78
N GLY A 123 -7.51 3.81 -0.20
CA GLY A 123 -8.03 4.10 1.13
C GLY A 123 -7.00 3.97 2.25
N PHE A 124 -6.13 2.94 2.22
CA PHE A 124 -5.06 2.81 3.20
C PHE A 124 -3.99 3.90 3.05
N VAL A 125 -3.60 4.22 1.81
CA VAL A 125 -2.61 5.29 1.54
C VAL A 125 -3.15 6.65 1.98
N LEU A 126 -4.45 6.91 1.74
CA LEU A 126 -5.14 8.11 2.18
C LEU A 126 -5.10 8.24 3.71
N VAL A 127 -5.41 7.17 4.46
CA VAL A 127 -5.40 7.17 5.92
C VAL A 127 -3.98 7.33 6.46
N ALA A 128 -3.01 6.57 5.95
CA ALA A 128 -1.60 6.63 6.36
C ALA A 128 -1.00 8.02 6.10
N GLY A 129 -1.21 8.57 4.91
CA GLY A 129 -0.75 9.90 4.54
C GLY A 129 -1.42 11.02 5.34
N SER A 130 -2.73 10.89 5.62
CA SER A 130 -3.46 11.85 6.48
C SER A 130 -2.97 11.80 7.93
N ALA A 131 -2.71 10.61 8.46
CA ALA A 131 -2.10 10.44 9.78
C ALA A 131 -0.72 11.10 9.84
N LEU A 132 0.12 10.89 8.81
CA LEU A 132 1.44 11.52 8.73
C LEU A 132 1.36 13.04 8.62
N TRP A 133 0.40 13.60 7.88
CA TRP A 133 0.13 15.05 7.82
C TRP A 133 -0.18 15.62 9.21
N ILE A 134 -1.07 14.95 9.95
CA ILE A 134 -1.46 15.37 11.32
C ILE A 134 -0.25 15.30 12.25
N VAL A 135 0.51 14.21 12.22
CA VAL A 135 1.73 14.02 13.01
C VAL A 135 2.75 15.12 12.72
N ALA A 136 3.02 15.43 11.45
CA ALA A 136 3.93 16.51 11.06
C ALA A 136 3.50 17.87 11.61
N ALA A 137 2.20 18.20 11.52
CA ALA A 137 1.64 19.46 12.02
C ALA A 137 1.70 19.55 13.56
N LEU A 138 1.39 18.46 14.27
CA LEU A 138 1.42 18.42 15.73
C LEU A 138 2.84 18.47 16.28
N THR A 139 3.78 17.73 15.68
CA THR A 139 5.21 17.78 16.05
C THR A 139 5.77 19.19 15.88
N ASP A 140 5.47 19.87 14.78
CA ASP A 140 5.87 21.27 14.56
C ASP A 140 5.27 22.23 15.60
N TRP A 141 3.96 22.08 15.87
CA TRP A 141 3.25 22.91 16.84
C TRP A 141 3.83 22.75 18.25
N ALA A 142 4.05 21.52 18.71
CA ALA A 142 4.66 21.25 20.01
C ALA A 142 6.12 21.72 20.08
N ALA A 143 6.91 21.46 19.04
CA ALA A 143 8.33 21.82 18.97
C ALA A 143 8.56 23.34 18.98
N LEU A 144 7.84 24.07 18.13
CA LEU A 144 8.18 25.48 17.83
C LEU A 144 7.18 26.50 18.36
N ARG A 145 5.90 26.14 18.56
CA ARG A 145 4.90 27.05 19.15
C ARG A 145 4.78 26.86 20.67
N LEU A 146 4.59 25.63 21.14
CA LEU A 146 4.57 25.34 22.58
C LEU A 146 5.98 25.34 23.19
N ARG A 147 7.02 25.10 22.37
CA ARG A 147 8.42 24.97 22.81
C ARG A 147 8.61 23.84 23.83
N SER A 148 7.82 22.78 23.72
CA SER A 148 7.88 21.60 24.59
C SER A 148 8.59 20.44 23.86
N PRO A 149 9.81 20.02 24.28
CA PRO A 149 10.63 19.08 23.52
C PRO A 149 10.12 17.65 23.64
N ILE A 150 9.65 17.26 24.83
CA ILE A 150 9.14 15.90 25.06
C ILE A 150 7.80 15.73 24.33
N GLU A 151 6.90 16.72 24.43
CA GLU A 151 5.61 16.69 23.72
C GLU A 151 5.77 16.67 22.20
N SER A 152 6.86 17.24 21.65
CA SER A 152 7.10 17.22 20.20
C SER A 152 7.35 15.82 19.63
N LEU A 153 7.85 14.90 20.46
CA LEU A 153 8.09 13.52 20.05
C LEU A 153 6.83 12.65 20.14
N VAL A 154 5.85 13.00 20.98
CA VAL A 154 4.67 12.16 21.22
C VAL A 154 3.96 11.76 19.92
N PRO A 155 3.60 12.68 19.00
CA PRO A 155 2.91 12.29 17.76
C PRO A 155 3.74 11.34 16.88
N ALA A 156 5.04 11.64 16.73
CA ALA A 156 5.96 10.84 15.93
C ALA A 156 6.20 9.45 16.55
N THR A 157 6.35 9.38 17.87
CA THR A 157 6.50 8.13 18.62
C THR A 157 5.23 7.30 18.57
N THR A 158 4.04 7.91 18.62
CA THR A 158 2.76 7.20 18.47
C THR A 158 2.69 6.52 17.10
N LEU A 159 3.02 7.23 16.02
CA LEU A 159 3.00 6.63 14.68
C LEU A 159 4.09 5.57 14.51
N PHE A 160 5.30 5.82 15.04
CA PHE A 160 6.36 4.81 15.05
C PHE A 160 5.94 3.56 15.81
N ALA A 161 5.35 3.70 17.00
CA ALA A 161 4.85 2.59 17.80
C ALA A 161 3.75 1.82 17.05
N PHE A 162 2.83 2.51 16.38
CA PHE A 162 1.81 1.89 15.54
C PHE A 162 2.44 1.03 14.43
N THR A 163 3.39 1.59 13.65
CA THR A 163 4.12 0.83 12.62
C THR A 163 4.98 -0.29 13.20
N ALA A 164 5.41 -0.16 14.45
CA ALA A 164 6.24 -1.15 15.12
C ALA A 164 5.44 -2.34 15.66
N VAL A 165 4.20 -2.10 16.08
CA VAL A 165 3.28 -3.11 16.62
C VAL A 165 2.61 -3.90 15.51
N LEU A 166 2.16 -3.23 14.45
CA LEU A 166 1.39 -3.87 13.37
C LEU A 166 2.25 -4.32 12.19
N GLY A 167 3.51 -3.89 12.08
CA GLY A 167 4.32 -4.14 10.90
C GLY A 167 5.17 -5.40 10.96
N VAL A 168 5.42 -5.98 9.79
CA VAL A 168 6.27 -7.17 9.61
C VAL A 168 7.68 -6.97 10.18
N ASP A 169 8.36 -8.06 10.53
CA ASP A 169 9.69 -8.02 11.17
C ASP A 169 10.84 -7.57 10.22
N GLU A 170 10.53 -7.22 8.98
CA GLU A 170 11.50 -6.74 8.00
C GLU A 170 12.16 -5.42 8.43
N ALA A 171 13.50 -5.41 8.41
CA ALA A 171 14.35 -4.26 8.74
C ALA A 171 13.97 -3.54 10.07
N ARG A 172 13.35 -4.24 11.03
CA ARG A 172 12.85 -3.67 12.30
C ARG A 172 13.89 -2.82 13.05
N VAL A 173 15.11 -3.34 13.17
CA VAL A 173 16.23 -2.63 13.84
C VAL A 173 16.63 -1.38 13.05
N GLY A 174 16.65 -1.46 11.72
CA GLY A 174 17.00 -0.33 10.85
C GLY A 174 16.04 0.86 11.03
N HIS A 175 14.74 0.59 11.02
CA HIS A 175 13.71 1.59 11.25
C HIS A 175 13.77 2.20 12.65
N ALA A 176 13.99 1.38 13.69
CA ALA A 176 14.16 1.86 15.06
C ALA A 176 15.39 2.77 15.21
N VAL A 177 16.51 2.41 14.58
CA VAL A 177 17.73 3.23 14.56
C VAL A 177 17.49 4.55 13.83
N ALA A 178 16.85 4.52 12.65
CA ALA A 178 16.54 5.73 11.89
C ALA A 178 15.63 6.68 12.70
N PHE A 179 14.59 6.14 13.36
CA PHE A 179 13.70 6.92 14.23
C PHE A 179 14.46 7.54 15.40
N ALA A 180 15.32 6.75 16.08
CA ALA A 180 16.11 7.25 17.21
C ALA A 180 17.09 8.37 16.80
N ILE A 181 17.71 8.27 15.61
CA ILE A 181 18.55 9.33 15.05
C ILE A 181 17.71 10.60 14.80
N GLY A 182 16.54 10.48 14.17
CA GLY A 182 15.63 11.60 13.92
C GLY A 182 15.16 12.28 15.21
N ALA A 183 14.76 11.50 16.21
CA ALA A 183 14.35 12.00 17.52
C ALA A 183 15.49 12.72 18.25
N ALA A 184 16.70 12.15 18.24
CA ALA A 184 17.89 12.78 18.83
C ALA A 184 18.25 14.10 18.13
N ALA A 185 18.15 14.14 16.80
CA ALA A 185 18.39 15.36 16.02
C ALA A 185 17.38 16.46 16.37
N LEU A 186 16.09 16.12 16.52
CA LEU A 186 15.05 17.06 16.92
C LEU A 186 15.30 17.63 18.32
N LEU A 187 15.57 16.78 19.31
CA LEU A 187 15.86 17.20 20.68
C LEU A 187 17.11 18.08 20.75
N LEU A 188 18.15 17.75 19.98
CA LEU A 188 19.36 18.55 19.90
C LEU A 188 19.07 19.92 19.27
N GLY A 189 18.31 19.95 18.17
CA GLY A 189 17.83 21.18 17.55
C GLY A 189 17.09 22.09 18.54
N LEU A 190 16.10 21.54 19.25
CA LEU A 190 15.33 22.28 20.27
C LEU A 190 16.20 22.78 21.43
N ARG A 191 17.19 21.99 21.86
CA ARG A 191 18.14 22.42 22.89
C ARG A 191 19.01 23.59 22.43
N THR A 192 19.52 23.52 21.20
CA THR A 192 20.32 24.63 20.62
C THR A 192 19.49 25.89 20.42
N LEU A 193 18.22 25.75 20.04
CA LEU A 193 17.28 26.86 19.93
C LEU A 193 17.03 27.57 21.26
N ARG A 194 16.83 26.81 22.34
CA ARG A 194 16.63 27.37 23.69
C ARG A 194 17.86 28.12 24.18
N GLN A 195 19.05 27.53 24.03
CA GLN A 195 20.31 28.20 24.38
C GLN A 195 20.48 29.52 23.62
N ALA A 196 20.19 29.53 22.31
CA ALA A 196 20.26 30.73 21.49
C ALA A 196 19.24 31.82 21.90
N HIS A 197 18.15 31.44 22.58
CA HIS A 197 17.17 32.36 23.15
C HIS A 197 17.60 32.92 24.51
N GLU A 198 18.23 32.11 25.36
CA GLU A 198 18.56 32.44 26.76
C GLU A 198 19.91 33.18 26.92
N GLU A 199 20.92 32.92 26.10
CA GLU A 199 22.30 33.45 26.31
C GLU A 199 22.54 34.91 25.83
N VAL A 200 21.60 35.84 26.08
CA VAL A 200 21.75 37.26 25.70
C VAL A 200 22.69 38.05 26.62
N TRP A 201 23.26 37.48 27.70
CA TRP A 201 23.96 38.30 28.70
C TRP A 201 25.48 38.42 28.55
N VAL A 202 26.20 37.59 27.75
CA VAL A 202 27.66 37.77 27.57
C VAL A 202 28.08 37.56 26.11
N ALA A 203 28.36 38.67 25.43
CA ALA A 203 28.82 38.72 24.04
C ALA A 203 30.24 38.12 23.92
N GLY A 204 30.32 36.83 23.60
CA GLY A 204 31.60 36.19 23.23
C GLY A 204 31.65 34.67 23.37
N THR A 205 30.79 34.07 24.19
CA THR A 205 30.81 32.63 24.49
C THR A 205 29.68 31.82 23.86
N ALA A 206 28.60 32.46 23.39
CA ALA A 206 27.43 31.77 22.87
C ALA A 206 27.72 30.83 21.69
N ALA A 207 28.57 31.26 20.74
CA ALA A 207 28.97 30.41 19.61
C ALA A 207 29.77 29.18 20.05
N ARG A 208 30.59 29.31 21.10
CA ARG A 208 31.37 28.18 21.68
C ARG A 208 30.47 27.24 22.48
N GLY A 209 29.48 27.77 23.20
CA GLY A 209 28.49 26.99 23.95
C GLY A 209 27.59 26.15 23.05
N VAL A 210 27.12 26.73 21.94
CA VAL A 210 26.33 26.00 20.92
C VAL A 210 27.16 24.89 20.26
N ALA A 211 28.41 25.18 19.87
CA ALA A 211 29.30 24.18 19.28
C ALA A 211 29.64 23.03 20.24
N ALA A 212 29.87 23.33 21.52
CA ALA A 212 30.10 22.31 22.55
C ALA A 212 28.85 21.44 22.79
N THR A 213 27.66 22.05 22.82
CA THR A 213 26.39 21.33 22.98
C THR A 213 26.08 20.44 21.78
N LEU A 214 26.36 20.89 20.55
CA LEU A 214 26.28 20.07 19.34
C LEU A 214 27.22 18.87 19.40
N ARG A 215 28.50 19.07 19.71
CA ARG A 215 29.48 17.97 19.77
C ARG A 215 29.14 16.94 20.83
N THR A 216 28.83 17.39 22.05
CA THR A 216 28.47 16.50 23.16
C THR A 216 27.13 15.81 22.92
N GLY A 217 26.15 16.52 22.37
CA GLY A 217 24.83 15.98 22.02
C GLY A 217 24.88 14.94 20.92
N VAL A 218 25.62 15.19 19.82
CA VAL A 218 25.83 14.20 18.74
C VAL A 218 26.56 12.98 19.27
N ALA A 219 27.61 13.15 20.07
CA ALA A 219 28.34 12.03 20.66
C ALA A 219 27.45 11.20 21.60
N ALA A 220 26.74 11.83 22.53
CA ALA A 220 25.86 11.15 23.47
C ALA A 220 24.68 10.46 22.77
N GLY A 221 24.04 11.13 21.80
CA GLY A 221 22.97 10.56 20.99
C GLY A 221 23.46 9.39 20.14
N GLY A 222 24.62 9.54 19.50
CA GLY A 222 25.25 8.47 18.72
C GLY A 222 25.56 7.23 19.56
N VAL A 223 26.12 7.41 20.77
CA VAL A 223 26.36 6.31 21.72
C VAL A 223 25.04 5.66 22.15
N ALA A 224 24.00 6.44 22.48
CA ALA A 224 22.70 5.90 22.87
C ALA A 224 22.06 5.06 21.75
N VAL A 225 22.11 5.55 20.50
CA VAL A 225 21.62 4.81 19.32
C VAL A 225 22.43 3.53 19.09
N LEU A 226 23.77 3.61 19.17
CA LEU A 226 24.65 2.44 19.01
C LEU A 226 24.38 1.37 20.06
N VAL A 227 24.27 1.77 21.33
CA VAL A 227 23.94 0.87 22.44
C VAL A 227 22.56 0.26 22.23
N GLY A 228 21.56 1.05 21.83
CA GLY A 228 20.21 0.55 21.52
C GLY A 228 20.21 -0.47 20.38
N ALA A 229 20.97 -0.20 19.30
CA ALA A 229 21.09 -1.09 18.15
C ALA A 229 21.80 -2.41 18.47
N LEU A 230 22.84 -2.37 19.31
CA LEU A 230 23.64 -3.55 19.69
C LEU A 230 22.96 -4.38 20.79
N VAL A 231 22.43 -3.73 21.82
CA VAL A 231 21.86 -4.39 23.00
C VAL A 231 20.40 -4.76 22.78
N GLY A 232 19.63 -3.95 22.05
CA GLY A 232 18.20 -4.14 21.82
C GLY A 232 17.83 -5.55 21.34
N PRO A 233 18.45 -6.08 20.27
CA PRO A 233 18.21 -7.45 19.79
C PRO A 233 18.60 -8.55 20.79
N SER A 234 19.48 -8.23 21.75
CA SER A 234 19.96 -9.17 22.77
C SER A 234 19.16 -9.09 24.08
N LEU A 235 18.16 -8.21 24.18
CA LEU A 235 17.32 -8.11 25.37
C LEU A 235 16.39 -9.32 25.48
N PRO A 236 16.15 -9.84 26.70
CA PRO A 236 15.17 -10.91 26.91
C PRO A 236 13.80 -10.48 26.37
N GLY A 237 13.21 -11.30 25.50
CA GLY A 237 11.92 -11.00 24.85
C GLY A 237 12.01 -10.22 23.53
N ALA A 238 13.20 -9.85 23.04
CA ALA A 238 13.35 -9.16 21.76
C ALA A 238 12.94 -10.02 20.53
N GLY A 239 12.89 -11.35 20.70
CA GLY A 239 12.38 -12.30 19.71
C GLY A 239 11.25 -13.17 20.24
N SER A 240 10.63 -12.82 21.37
CA SER A 240 9.42 -13.50 21.81
C SER A 240 8.22 -12.96 21.04
N SER A 241 7.17 -13.78 20.91
CA SER A 241 5.87 -13.34 20.44
C SER A 241 5.38 -12.10 21.22
N ALA A 242 4.51 -11.32 20.60
CA ALA A 242 3.96 -10.11 21.18
C ALA A 242 3.36 -10.41 22.57
N LEU A 243 3.62 -9.53 23.55
CA LEU A 243 3.09 -9.69 24.91
C LEU A 243 1.55 -9.56 24.95
N VAL A 244 1.01 -8.87 23.95
CA VAL A 244 -0.41 -8.74 23.64
C VAL A 244 -0.49 -8.90 22.13
N ASP A 245 -0.91 -10.07 21.69
CA ASP A 245 -1.25 -10.27 20.29
C ASP A 245 -2.66 -9.72 20.08
N LEU A 246 -2.75 -8.59 19.37
CA LEU A 246 -4.04 -7.97 19.06
C LEU A 246 -4.82 -8.79 18.02
N THR A 247 -4.16 -9.73 17.33
CA THR A 247 -4.83 -10.70 16.44
C THR A 247 -5.60 -11.76 17.24
N GLU A 248 -5.17 -12.10 18.46
CA GLU A 248 -5.89 -13.01 19.39
C GLU A 248 -7.08 -12.34 20.11
N LEU A 249 -7.27 -11.03 19.98
CA LEU A 249 -8.48 -10.36 20.47
C LEU A 249 -9.69 -10.60 19.56
N ASP A 250 -9.46 -11.12 18.37
CA ASP A 250 -10.48 -11.83 17.62
C ASP A 250 -10.44 -13.31 18.01
N ASN A 251 -11.57 -13.86 18.48
CA ASN A 251 -11.68 -15.30 18.74
C ASN A 251 -11.98 -16.06 17.43
N GLY A 252 -11.56 -15.50 16.30
CA GLY A 252 -11.59 -16.11 14.99
C GLY A 252 -10.46 -17.12 14.86
N PRO A 253 -10.70 -18.26 14.20
CA PRO A 253 -9.65 -19.23 13.94
C PRO A 253 -8.57 -18.61 13.02
N SER A 254 -7.30 -18.90 13.32
CA SER A 254 -6.11 -18.35 12.67
C SER A 254 -6.14 -18.59 11.16
N THR A 255 -6.53 -17.56 10.40
CA THR A 255 -6.67 -17.66 8.94
C THR A 255 -5.32 -17.30 8.32
N ARG A 256 -4.56 -18.31 7.87
CA ARG A 256 -3.32 -18.05 7.11
C ARG A 256 -3.69 -17.52 5.73
N VAL A 257 -3.33 -16.27 5.42
CA VAL A 257 -3.49 -15.71 4.07
C VAL A 257 -2.38 -16.26 3.17
N VAL A 258 -2.68 -17.30 2.42
CA VAL A 258 -1.78 -17.87 1.40
C VAL A 258 -2.19 -17.36 0.03
N VAL A 259 -1.23 -16.96 -0.80
CA VAL A 259 -1.48 -16.63 -2.21
C VAL A 259 -2.18 -17.81 -2.87
N SER A 260 -3.31 -17.56 -3.54
CA SER A 260 -4.11 -18.61 -4.17
C SER A 260 -3.22 -19.50 -5.05
N PRO A 261 -3.11 -20.81 -4.78
CA PRO A 261 -2.32 -21.72 -5.60
C PRO A 261 -2.77 -21.78 -7.05
N LEU A 262 -3.96 -21.29 -7.38
CA LEU A 262 -4.43 -21.13 -8.76
C LEU A 262 -3.54 -20.15 -9.55
N VAL A 263 -3.11 -19.05 -8.93
CA VAL A 263 -2.17 -18.08 -9.53
C VAL A 263 -0.78 -18.72 -9.74
N GLU A 264 -0.40 -19.68 -8.89
CA GLU A 264 0.86 -20.41 -9.03
C GLU A 264 0.83 -21.46 -10.16
N VAL A 265 -0.35 -21.91 -10.61
CA VAL A 265 -0.48 -22.84 -11.74
C VAL A 265 0.10 -22.21 -13.00
N GLN A 266 -0.26 -20.96 -13.31
CA GLN A 266 0.28 -20.27 -14.48
C GLN A 266 1.80 -20.12 -14.39
N ALA A 267 2.32 -19.69 -13.23
CA ALA A 267 3.76 -19.57 -13.00
C ALA A 267 4.48 -20.92 -13.17
N SER A 268 3.89 -22.01 -12.69
CA SER A 268 4.43 -23.36 -12.82
C SER A 268 4.44 -23.84 -14.27
N LEU A 269 3.34 -23.60 -15.01
CA LEU A 269 3.19 -23.98 -16.42
C LEU A 269 4.09 -23.17 -17.38
N VAL A 270 4.40 -21.92 -17.05
CA VAL A 270 5.20 -21.03 -17.92
C VAL A 270 6.67 -20.97 -17.50
N GLN A 271 6.94 -20.78 -16.21
CA GLN A 271 8.30 -20.51 -15.72
C GLN A 271 9.01 -21.76 -15.21
N GLN A 272 8.25 -22.78 -14.78
CA GLN A 272 8.81 -23.99 -14.18
C GLN A 272 8.53 -25.27 -14.96
N ALA A 273 8.02 -25.16 -16.19
CA ALA A 273 7.58 -26.29 -17.01
C ALA A 273 8.53 -27.52 -17.00
N PRO A 274 9.85 -27.37 -17.27
CA PRO A 274 10.75 -28.53 -17.35
C PRO A 274 11.28 -29.02 -15.99
N PHE A 275 11.12 -28.24 -14.91
CA PHE A 275 11.75 -28.56 -13.64
C PHE A 275 10.92 -29.55 -12.85
N GLU A 276 11.60 -30.58 -12.34
CA GLU A 276 11.04 -31.50 -11.33
C GLU A 276 10.76 -30.72 -10.04
N LEU A 277 9.51 -30.80 -9.57
CA LEU A 277 9.05 -30.17 -8.33
C LEU A 277 9.01 -31.17 -7.19
N PHE A 278 8.53 -32.39 -7.49
CA PHE A 278 8.51 -33.53 -6.58
C PHE A 278 8.41 -34.85 -7.36
N SER A 279 8.70 -35.96 -6.68
CA SER A 279 8.43 -37.31 -7.18
C SER A 279 7.48 -38.07 -6.26
N VAL A 280 6.71 -39.00 -6.83
CA VAL A 280 5.72 -39.83 -6.11
C VAL A 280 5.97 -41.30 -6.40
N ALA A 281 6.30 -42.06 -5.36
CA ALA A 281 6.29 -43.52 -5.40
C ALA A 281 4.96 -44.03 -4.86
N VAL A 282 4.32 -44.93 -5.62
CA VAL A 282 3.08 -45.63 -5.23
C VAL A 282 3.30 -47.14 -5.24
N ASP A 283 2.42 -47.89 -4.56
CA ASP A 283 2.56 -49.34 -4.43
C ASP A 283 2.27 -50.07 -5.77
N ASP A 284 1.22 -49.66 -6.50
CA ASP A 284 0.94 -50.10 -7.87
C ASP A 284 0.98 -48.93 -8.87
N PRO A 285 2.02 -48.80 -9.72
CA PRO A 285 2.14 -47.64 -10.61
C PRO A 285 0.96 -47.50 -11.59
N VAL A 286 0.31 -48.59 -11.98
CA VAL A 286 -0.80 -48.52 -12.95
C VAL A 286 -2.11 -48.15 -12.26
N ASN A 287 -2.38 -48.73 -11.09
CA ASN A 287 -3.67 -48.62 -10.41
C ASN A 287 -3.71 -47.54 -9.31
N ASP A 288 -2.55 -47.04 -8.87
CA ASP A 288 -2.44 -46.07 -7.77
C ASP A 288 -2.01 -44.67 -8.20
N ARG A 289 -1.82 -44.44 -9.51
CA ARG A 289 -1.63 -43.10 -10.04
C ARG A 289 -2.92 -42.28 -9.97
N ASP A 290 -2.81 -41.00 -9.63
CA ASP A 290 -3.95 -40.10 -9.50
C ASP A 290 -3.50 -38.64 -9.69
N TYR A 291 -4.43 -37.70 -9.62
CA TYR A 291 -4.09 -36.29 -9.46
C TYR A 291 -3.63 -36.01 -8.03
N TRP A 292 -2.59 -35.18 -7.92
CA TRP A 292 -1.96 -34.80 -6.66
C TRP A 292 -2.48 -33.43 -6.24
N ARG A 293 -3.48 -33.41 -5.37
CA ARG A 293 -4.15 -32.21 -4.87
C ARG A 293 -3.28 -31.47 -3.85
N LEU A 294 -3.22 -30.15 -3.98
CA LEU A 294 -2.71 -29.25 -2.94
C LEU A 294 -3.86 -28.70 -2.08
N MET A 295 -4.90 -28.17 -2.73
CA MET A 295 -6.06 -27.60 -2.04
C MET A 295 -7.34 -27.56 -2.88
N ALA A 296 -8.42 -27.07 -2.26
CA ALA A 296 -9.67 -26.73 -2.92
C ALA A 296 -10.10 -25.30 -2.55
N LEU A 297 -10.46 -24.51 -3.55
CA LEU A 297 -10.89 -23.12 -3.44
C LEU A 297 -12.42 -23.06 -3.48
N THR A 298 -13.02 -22.36 -2.54
CA THR A 298 -14.46 -22.42 -2.26
C THR A 298 -15.17 -21.08 -2.41
N GLU A 299 -14.45 -19.96 -2.44
CA GLU A 299 -15.03 -18.63 -2.60
C GLU A 299 -14.59 -18.01 -3.92
N PHE A 300 -15.51 -17.31 -4.60
CA PHE A 300 -15.20 -16.55 -5.81
C PHE A 300 -15.77 -15.14 -5.69
N ASP A 301 -14.86 -14.16 -5.60
CA ASP A 301 -15.19 -12.73 -5.44
C ASP A 301 -15.37 -11.99 -6.76
N GLY A 302 -15.27 -12.70 -7.90
CA GLY A 302 -15.32 -12.11 -9.24
C GLY A 302 -13.95 -11.70 -9.78
N HIS A 303 -12.90 -11.81 -8.97
CA HIS A 303 -11.53 -11.54 -9.38
C HIS A 303 -10.60 -12.74 -9.23
N VAL A 304 -10.79 -13.57 -8.20
CA VAL A 304 -9.96 -14.76 -7.96
C VAL A 304 -10.67 -15.77 -7.06
N TRP A 305 -10.39 -17.05 -7.28
CA TRP A 305 -10.81 -18.11 -6.37
C TRP A 305 -9.95 -18.13 -5.12
N ARG A 306 -10.59 -18.06 -3.95
CA ARG A 306 -9.93 -18.06 -2.63
C ARG A 306 -10.56 -19.07 -1.68
N ARG A 307 -9.90 -19.25 -0.54
CA ARG A 307 -10.45 -19.90 0.64
C ARG A 307 -9.73 -19.41 1.89
N SER A 308 -10.49 -19.04 2.91
CA SER A 308 -10.00 -18.94 4.29
C SER A 308 -9.99 -20.35 4.89
N SER A 309 -8.82 -20.83 5.28
CA SER A 309 -8.65 -22.19 5.81
C SER A 309 -8.33 -22.19 7.30
N ASN A 310 -8.94 -23.13 8.03
CA ASN A 310 -8.59 -23.44 9.41
C ASN A 310 -7.83 -24.77 9.44
N PHE A 311 -6.63 -24.76 10.01
CA PHE A 311 -5.74 -25.92 10.01
C PHE A 311 -5.67 -26.56 11.41
N ASP A 312 -5.85 -27.88 11.47
CA ASP A 312 -5.73 -28.68 12.68
C ASP A 312 -4.41 -29.49 12.69
N ASP A 313 -3.86 -29.71 13.89
CA ASP A 313 -2.70 -30.59 14.11
C ASP A 313 -2.98 -32.03 13.62
N VAL A 314 -2.11 -32.61 12.79
CA VAL A 314 -2.28 -34.00 12.34
C VAL A 314 -1.86 -34.97 13.45
N ARG A 315 -2.82 -35.40 14.28
CA ARG A 315 -2.62 -36.47 15.27
C ARG A 315 -3.66 -37.57 15.14
N GLY A 316 -3.36 -38.56 14.30
CA GLY A 316 -4.20 -39.76 14.13
C GLY A 316 -4.99 -39.80 12.82
N PRO A 317 -6.05 -40.63 12.72
CA PRO A 317 -6.87 -40.73 11.53
C PRO A 317 -7.61 -39.42 11.26
N VAL A 318 -7.59 -39.01 10.00
CA VAL A 318 -8.19 -37.77 9.52
C VAL A 318 -9.69 -37.99 9.20
N PRO A 319 -10.59 -37.05 9.55
CA PRO A 319 -12.01 -37.12 9.17
C PRO A 319 -12.18 -37.10 7.64
N SER A 320 -13.11 -37.90 7.12
CA SER A 320 -13.42 -37.98 5.69
C SER A 320 -14.71 -37.21 5.39
N THR A 321 -14.72 -36.45 4.30
CA THR A 321 -15.92 -35.72 3.83
C THR A 321 -16.80 -36.57 2.91
N THR A 322 -16.25 -37.67 2.40
CA THR A 322 -16.95 -38.64 1.57
C THR A 322 -17.88 -39.52 2.41
N ASP A 323 -19.06 -39.88 1.88
CA ASP A 323 -20.02 -40.75 2.56
C ASP A 323 -19.43 -42.16 2.83
N PRO A 324 -19.60 -42.75 4.03
CA PRO A 324 -19.07 -44.07 4.38
C PRO A 324 -19.54 -45.22 3.48
N GLY A 325 -20.68 -45.07 2.82
CA GLY A 325 -21.25 -46.03 1.88
C GLY A 325 -20.71 -45.93 0.45
N VAL A 326 -19.74 -45.05 0.18
CA VAL A 326 -19.02 -44.97 -1.10
C VAL A 326 -17.77 -45.86 -1.02
N GLY A 327 -17.53 -46.66 -2.05
CA GLY A 327 -16.33 -47.49 -2.16
C GLY A 327 -15.06 -46.63 -2.19
N ARG A 328 -13.97 -47.07 -1.58
CA ARG A 328 -12.72 -46.30 -1.52
C ARG A 328 -11.53 -47.18 -1.78
N ARG A 329 -10.62 -46.70 -2.63
CA ARG A 329 -9.29 -47.26 -2.84
C ARG A 329 -8.30 -46.54 -1.93
N LEU A 330 -7.50 -47.32 -1.21
CA LEU A 330 -6.44 -46.77 -0.37
C LEU A 330 -5.16 -46.65 -1.18
N VAL A 331 -4.59 -45.44 -1.22
CA VAL A 331 -3.42 -45.11 -2.03
C VAL A 331 -2.30 -44.67 -1.12
N ARG A 332 -1.26 -45.51 -0.99
CA ARG A 332 -0.05 -45.16 -0.24
C ARG A 332 0.91 -44.41 -1.16
N GLN A 333 1.30 -43.21 -0.76
CA GLN A 333 2.20 -42.34 -1.51
C GLN A 333 3.43 -42.04 -0.67
N ARG A 334 4.63 -42.24 -1.25
CA ARG A 334 5.87 -41.68 -0.73
C ARG A 334 6.26 -40.54 -1.65
N ILE A 335 6.28 -39.33 -1.11
CA ILE A 335 6.47 -38.11 -1.88
C ILE A 335 7.77 -37.47 -1.45
N THR A 336 8.63 -37.15 -2.42
CA THR A 336 9.89 -36.44 -2.19
C THR A 336 9.82 -35.08 -2.86
N THR A 337 9.78 -34.02 -2.06
CA THR A 337 9.79 -32.64 -2.56
C THR A 337 11.22 -32.21 -2.90
N THR A 338 11.39 -31.51 -4.01
CA THR A 338 12.70 -30.99 -4.45
C THR A 338 12.67 -29.47 -4.62
N ARG A 339 11.70 -28.96 -5.38
CA ARG A 339 11.54 -27.52 -5.67
C ARG A 339 10.11 -27.02 -5.44
N LEU A 340 9.31 -27.76 -4.67
CA LEU A 340 7.98 -27.33 -4.27
C LEU A 340 8.11 -26.20 -3.24
N ALA A 341 7.99 -24.95 -3.70
CA ALA A 341 8.19 -23.75 -2.89
C ALA A 341 6.93 -23.27 -2.13
N ASN A 342 5.95 -24.16 -1.96
CA ASN A 342 4.65 -23.89 -1.34
C ASN A 342 4.54 -24.61 0.03
N ILE A 343 3.70 -24.09 0.92
CA ILE A 343 3.35 -24.71 2.20
C ILE A 343 2.38 -25.89 2.02
N TYR A 344 1.60 -25.92 0.94
CA TYR A 344 0.69 -27.02 0.62
C TYR A 344 1.46 -28.22 0.07
N LEU A 345 1.10 -29.41 0.53
CA LEU A 345 1.72 -30.67 0.16
C LEU A 345 0.78 -31.51 -0.71
N PRO A 346 1.29 -32.09 -1.81
CA PRO A 346 0.47 -32.90 -2.72
C PRO A 346 -0.04 -34.18 -2.05
N VAL A 347 -1.32 -34.48 -2.18
CA VAL A 347 -1.93 -35.74 -1.74
C VAL A 347 -2.98 -36.22 -2.75
N ALA A 348 -3.19 -37.53 -2.86
CA ALA A 348 -4.29 -38.05 -3.66
C ALA A 348 -5.64 -37.79 -2.96
N TYR A 349 -6.54 -37.03 -3.59
CA TYR A 349 -7.91 -36.72 -3.15
C TYR A 349 -8.11 -36.34 -1.67
N GLU A 350 -8.32 -37.32 -0.76
CA GLU A 350 -8.52 -37.13 0.68
C GLU A 350 -7.40 -37.84 1.46
N LEU A 351 -6.70 -37.09 2.32
CA LEU A 351 -5.74 -37.65 3.27
C LEU A 351 -6.49 -38.48 4.33
N ARG A 352 -6.04 -39.72 4.56
CA ARG A 352 -6.55 -40.56 5.64
C ARG A 352 -5.65 -40.53 6.87
N ARG A 353 -4.34 -40.57 6.65
CA ARG A 353 -3.31 -40.52 7.70
C ARG A 353 -1.95 -40.18 7.12
N VAL A 354 -1.15 -39.49 7.92
CA VAL A 354 0.30 -39.38 7.71
C VAL A 354 0.96 -40.62 8.32
N VAL A 355 1.76 -41.32 7.52
CA VAL A 355 2.50 -42.52 7.95
C VAL A 355 3.88 -42.13 8.47
N ASP A 356 4.52 -41.18 7.79
CA ASP A 356 5.84 -40.63 8.11
C ASP A 356 5.84 -39.15 7.67
N ASP A 357 6.14 -38.25 8.60
CA ASP A 357 6.15 -36.80 8.36
C ASP A 357 7.54 -36.28 7.94
N GLY A 358 8.55 -37.16 7.88
CA GLY A 358 9.91 -36.77 7.51
C GLY A 358 10.60 -35.89 8.56
N GLY A 359 10.07 -35.80 9.79
CA GLY A 359 10.56 -34.92 10.85
C GLY A 359 10.21 -33.44 10.64
N ILE A 360 9.17 -33.17 9.85
CA ILE A 360 8.57 -31.85 9.60
C ILE A 360 7.18 -31.84 10.25
N GLY A 361 6.84 -30.79 10.99
CA GLY A 361 5.49 -30.62 11.54
C GLY A 361 4.47 -30.36 10.42
N LEU A 362 3.41 -31.16 10.39
CA LEU A 362 2.33 -31.09 9.40
C LEU A 362 0.98 -30.81 10.05
N GLU A 363 0.20 -29.95 9.42
CA GLU A 363 -1.19 -29.63 9.77
C GLU A 363 -2.10 -30.00 8.60
N TYR A 364 -3.39 -30.20 8.86
CA TYR A 364 -4.35 -30.61 7.84
C TYR A 364 -5.69 -29.88 7.97
N GLU A 365 -6.37 -29.71 6.84
CA GLU A 365 -7.72 -29.17 6.75
C GLU A 365 -8.67 -30.19 6.11
N ALA A 366 -9.65 -30.67 6.89
CA ALA A 366 -10.58 -31.72 6.49
C ALA A 366 -11.48 -31.35 5.34
N GLU A 367 -11.91 -30.10 5.29
CA GLU A 367 -12.94 -29.70 4.35
C GLU A 367 -12.37 -29.50 2.93
N THR A 368 -11.12 -29.06 2.77
CA THR A 368 -10.42 -29.05 1.45
C THR A 368 -9.70 -30.33 1.10
N GLY A 369 -9.32 -31.12 2.10
CA GLY A 369 -8.34 -32.18 1.93
C GLY A 369 -6.89 -31.68 1.86
N SER A 370 -6.60 -30.46 2.33
CA SER A 370 -5.25 -29.87 2.27
C SER A 370 -4.35 -30.33 3.39
N LEU A 371 -3.14 -30.75 3.03
CA LEU A 371 -2.02 -31.00 3.96
C LEU A 371 -1.04 -29.83 3.85
N VAL A 372 -0.65 -29.22 4.97
CA VAL A 372 0.26 -28.07 5.00
C VAL A 372 1.42 -28.25 5.98
N VAL A 373 2.51 -27.56 5.71
CA VAL A 373 3.65 -27.47 6.62
C VAL A 373 3.38 -26.43 7.72
N THR A 374 3.69 -26.78 8.97
CA THR A 374 3.65 -25.85 10.12
C THR A 374 4.58 -24.66 9.88
N GLU A 375 4.22 -23.49 10.39
CA GLU A 375 5.03 -22.26 10.23
C GLU A 375 6.48 -22.44 10.71
N ALA A 376 6.68 -23.18 11.81
CA ALA A 376 7.99 -23.42 12.40
C ALA A 376 8.96 -24.23 11.50
N ASP A 377 8.44 -25.03 10.56
CA ASP A 377 9.24 -25.93 9.73
C ASP A 377 9.27 -25.56 8.24
N GLN A 378 8.66 -24.44 7.82
CA GLN A 378 8.61 -24.04 6.41
C GLN A 378 10.01 -23.89 5.78
N ASP A 379 10.96 -23.26 6.47
CA ASP A 379 12.34 -23.10 5.96
C ASP A 379 13.04 -24.45 5.76
N ARG A 380 12.74 -25.43 6.61
CA ARG A 380 13.27 -26.78 6.49
C ARG A 380 12.61 -27.52 5.33
N ALA A 381 11.30 -27.37 5.16
CA ALA A 381 10.56 -27.97 4.04
C ALA A 381 11.00 -27.43 2.68
N ARG A 382 11.37 -26.14 2.58
CA ARG A 382 11.90 -25.50 1.34
C ARG A 382 13.19 -26.14 0.82
N ALA A 383 13.97 -26.81 1.69
CA ALA A 383 15.18 -27.53 1.27
C ALA A 383 14.89 -28.87 0.56
N GLY A 384 13.62 -29.29 0.51
CA GLY A 384 13.19 -30.60 0.05
C GLY A 384 13.21 -31.63 1.17
N PHE A 385 12.17 -32.44 1.25
CA PHE A 385 12.02 -33.52 2.23
C PHE A 385 11.13 -34.63 1.69
N THR A 386 11.17 -35.79 2.35
CA THR A 386 10.34 -36.95 1.99
C THR A 386 9.34 -37.21 3.09
N TYR A 387 8.08 -37.46 2.72
CA TYR A 387 7.01 -37.85 3.62
C TYR A 387 6.18 -38.99 3.00
N VAL A 388 5.47 -39.73 3.85
CA VAL A 388 4.64 -40.88 3.44
C VAL A 388 3.23 -40.68 3.96
N VAL A 389 2.26 -40.72 3.05
CA VAL A 389 0.84 -40.57 3.36
C VAL A 389 0.05 -41.75 2.83
N GLU A 390 -1.11 -41.98 3.44
CA GLU A 390 -2.14 -42.86 2.91
C GLU A 390 -3.40 -42.03 2.67
N SER A 391 -3.87 -42.06 1.43
CA SER A 391 -5.08 -41.38 1.00
C SER A 391 -6.22 -42.37 0.73
N ALA A 392 -7.45 -41.88 0.80
CA ALA A 392 -8.64 -42.62 0.41
C ALA A 392 -9.26 -41.97 -0.82
N VAL A 393 -9.15 -42.61 -1.98
CA VAL A 393 -9.75 -42.14 -3.25
C VAL A 393 -11.09 -42.83 -3.45
N PRO A 394 -12.20 -42.09 -3.58
CA PRO A 394 -13.52 -42.67 -3.84
C PRO A 394 -13.61 -43.36 -5.19
N ASP A 395 -14.39 -44.43 -5.23
CA ASP A 395 -14.82 -45.11 -6.46
C ASP A 395 -16.31 -44.86 -6.64
N TYR A 396 -16.66 -44.08 -7.66
CA TYR A 396 -18.00 -43.58 -7.90
C TYR A 396 -18.77 -44.48 -8.87
N ASP A 397 -20.03 -44.78 -8.54
CA ASP A 397 -20.97 -45.44 -9.44
C ASP A 397 -21.80 -44.37 -10.19
N PRO A 398 -21.64 -44.22 -11.52
CA PRO A 398 -22.39 -43.23 -12.31
C PRO A 398 -23.91 -43.44 -12.24
N ALA A 399 -24.38 -44.69 -12.11
CA ALA A 399 -25.81 -44.97 -11.99
C ALA A 399 -26.38 -44.45 -10.67
N ARG A 400 -25.57 -44.46 -9.59
CA ARG A 400 -25.92 -43.84 -8.31
C ARG A 400 -25.92 -42.31 -8.44
N LEU A 401 -24.90 -41.72 -9.07
CA LEU A 401 -24.81 -40.27 -9.28
C LEU A 401 -26.00 -39.71 -10.05
N ALA A 402 -26.40 -40.38 -11.14
CA ALA A 402 -27.54 -39.96 -11.96
C ALA A 402 -28.87 -39.96 -11.19
N ALA A 403 -29.00 -40.78 -10.13
CA ALA A 403 -30.20 -40.90 -9.32
C ALA A 403 -30.29 -39.91 -8.14
N ILE A 404 -29.23 -39.12 -7.88
CA ILE A 404 -29.18 -38.20 -6.73
C ILE A 404 -29.98 -36.92 -6.99
N SER A 405 -30.60 -36.41 -5.93
CA SER A 405 -31.19 -35.07 -5.86
C SER A 405 -30.50 -34.28 -4.75
N ASN A 406 -30.21 -32.99 -4.99
CA ASN A 406 -29.62 -32.11 -3.96
C ASN A 406 -30.67 -31.39 -3.10
N GLU A 407 -31.92 -31.87 -3.05
CA GLU A 407 -33.01 -31.23 -2.29
C GLU A 407 -32.83 -31.31 -0.76
N SER A 408 -32.05 -32.29 -0.27
CA SER A 408 -31.78 -32.51 1.15
C SER A 408 -30.50 -31.88 1.66
N VAL A 409 -29.75 -31.16 0.82
CA VAL A 409 -28.51 -30.49 1.21
C VAL A 409 -28.82 -29.35 2.17
N ASP A 410 -27.98 -29.18 3.19
CA ASP A 410 -28.11 -28.07 4.15
C ASP A 410 -28.11 -26.71 3.42
N PRO A 411 -29.07 -25.81 3.69
CA PRO A 411 -29.16 -24.53 2.99
C PRO A 411 -27.93 -23.62 3.18
N GLY A 412 -27.25 -23.70 4.33
CA GLY A 412 -26.05 -22.92 4.59
C GLY A 412 -24.89 -23.40 3.73
N PHE A 413 -24.66 -24.72 3.71
CA PHE A 413 -23.70 -25.35 2.80
C PHE A 413 -24.00 -25.03 1.33
N LEU A 414 -25.27 -25.13 0.92
CA LEU A 414 -25.64 -24.83 -0.45
C LEU A 414 -25.34 -23.37 -0.80
N ALA A 415 -25.69 -22.41 0.08
CA ALA A 415 -25.43 -20.99 -0.14
C ALA A 415 -23.93 -20.68 -0.28
N GLU A 416 -23.09 -21.30 0.55
CA GLU A 416 -21.63 -21.14 0.49
C GLU A 416 -21.06 -21.66 -0.84
N TYR A 417 -21.38 -22.91 -1.19
CA TYR A 417 -20.79 -23.58 -2.36
C TYR A 417 -21.47 -23.24 -3.68
N THR A 418 -22.52 -22.41 -3.67
CA THR A 418 -23.16 -21.81 -4.85
C THR A 418 -22.99 -20.29 -4.92
N GLN A 419 -22.22 -19.69 -4.00
CA GLN A 419 -21.96 -18.25 -3.99
C GLN A 419 -21.34 -17.79 -5.31
N LEU A 420 -21.88 -16.69 -5.84
CA LEU A 420 -21.35 -15.97 -6.99
C LEU A 420 -21.35 -14.46 -6.68
N PRO A 421 -20.53 -13.66 -7.37
CA PRO A 421 -20.54 -12.20 -7.24
C PRO A 421 -21.89 -11.60 -7.62
N ASP A 422 -22.27 -10.50 -6.96
CA ASP A 422 -23.52 -9.78 -7.22
C ASP A 422 -23.56 -9.15 -8.63
N ASP A 423 -22.41 -8.92 -9.24
CA ASP A 423 -22.22 -8.31 -10.56
C ASP A 423 -21.97 -9.33 -11.68
N LEU A 424 -22.30 -10.61 -11.46
CA LEU A 424 -22.20 -11.65 -12.48
C LEU A 424 -22.91 -11.24 -13.79
N PRO A 425 -22.21 -11.24 -14.94
CA PRO A 425 -22.82 -10.95 -16.23
C PRO A 425 -24.02 -11.87 -16.52
N PRO A 426 -25.20 -11.33 -16.88
CA PRO A 426 -26.40 -12.13 -17.14
C PRO A 426 -26.21 -13.21 -18.23
N ALA A 427 -25.34 -12.94 -19.21
CA ALA A 427 -25.03 -13.88 -20.29
C ALA A 427 -24.45 -15.20 -19.78
N ILE A 428 -23.68 -15.18 -18.68
CA ILE A 428 -23.10 -16.39 -18.08
C ILE A 428 -24.20 -17.26 -17.44
N ALA A 429 -25.15 -16.63 -16.72
CA ALA A 429 -26.28 -17.34 -16.15
C ALA A 429 -27.21 -17.90 -17.24
N ASP A 430 -27.47 -17.13 -18.30
CA ASP A 430 -28.26 -17.56 -19.46
C ASP A 430 -27.62 -18.76 -20.17
N LEU A 431 -26.28 -18.75 -20.35
CA LEU A 431 -25.53 -19.88 -20.91
C LEU A 431 -25.64 -21.12 -20.02
N ALA A 432 -25.52 -20.97 -18.70
CA ALA A 432 -25.64 -22.08 -17.77
C ALA A 432 -27.01 -22.76 -17.85
N HIS A 433 -28.09 -21.97 -17.90
CA HIS A 433 -29.45 -22.46 -18.12
C HIS A 433 -29.62 -23.11 -19.49
N GLN A 434 -29.09 -22.50 -20.55
CA GLN A 434 -29.15 -23.05 -21.91
C GLN A 434 -28.53 -24.45 -22.00
N ILE A 435 -27.42 -24.69 -21.30
CA ILE A 435 -26.73 -25.99 -21.28
C ILE A 435 -27.50 -27.01 -20.44
N THR A 436 -28.13 -26.59 -19.32
CA THR A 436 -28.55 -27.51 -18.26
C THR A 436 -30.05 -27.73 -18.13
N ASP A 437 -30.92 -26.86 -18.66
CA ASP A 437 -32.37 -26.93 -18.48
C ASP A 437 -33.01 -28.20 -19.05
N ALA A 438 -32.34 -28.86 -20.01
CA ALA A 438 -32.78 -30.14 -20.57
C ALA A 438 -32.57 -31.34 -19.62
N TYR A 439 -31.82 -31.16 -18.54
CA TYR A 439 -31.40 -32.22 -17.63
C TYR A 439 -31.98 -32.03 -16.23
N ALA A 440 -32.59 -33.08 -15.70
CA ALA A 440 -33.17 -33.06 -14.35
C ALA A 440 -32.14 -33.40 -13.26
N SER A 441 -31.23 -34.33 -13.53
CA SER A 441 -30.23 -34.78 -12.56
C SER A 441 -29.12 -33.74 -12.39
N PRO A 442 -28.73 -33.38 -11.15
CA PRO A 442 -27.55 -32.54 -10.89
C PRO A 442 -26.28 -33.08 -11.58
N TYR A 443 -26.15 -34.41 -11.65
CA TYR A 443 -24.99 -35.05 -12.27
C TYR A 443 -25.00 -34.89 -13.79
N ASP A 444 -26.17 -35.08 -14.42
CA ASP A 444 -26.31 -34.87 -15.87
C ASP A 444 -26.09 -33.41 -16.26
N LYS A 445 -26.51 -32.45 -15.41
CA LYS A 445 -26.21 -31.02 -15.59
C LYS A 445 -24.71 -30.74 -15.55
N ALA A 446 -24.00 -31.24 -14.54
CA ALA A 446 -22.54 -31.10 -14.43
C ALA A 446 -21.83 -31.71 -15.64
N LEU A 447 -22.27 -32.89 -16.08
CA LEU A 447 -21.71 -33.55 -17.26
C LEU A 447 -21.98 -32.76 -18.55
N ALA A 448 -23.17 -32.15 -18.70
CA ALA A 448 -23.49 -31.29 -19.84
C ALA A 448 -22.60 -30.03 -19.90
N ILE A 449 -22.33 -29.41 -18.74
CA ILE A 449 -21.37 -28.28 -18.66
C ILE A 449 -19.98 -28.75 -19.06
N GLN A 450 -19.52 -29.93 -18.60
CA GLN A 450 -18.23 -30.48 -19.02
C GLN A 450 -18.18 -30.66 -20.54
N GLN A 451 -19.20 -31.29 -21.12
CA GLN A 451 -19.29 -31.56 -22.56
C GLN A 451 -19.29 -30.29 -23.41
N HIS A 452 -19.83 -29.18 -22.90
CA HIS A 452 -19.77 -27.89 -23.58
C HIS A 452 -18.32 -27.46 -23.90
N PHE A 453 -17.41 -27.61 -22.93
CA PHE A 453 -15.98 -27.29 -23.09
C PHE A 453 -15.20 -28.30 -23.94
N HIS A 454 -15.74 -29.51 -24.14
CA HIS A 454 -15.15 -30.51 -25.05
C HIS A 454 -15.73 -30.43 -26.48
N SER A 455 -16.49 -29.37 -26.80
CA SER A 455 -16.91 -29.09 -28.18
C SER A 455 -15.75 -28.55 -29.03
N ASP A 456 -15.94 -28.52 -30.36
CA ASP A 456 -14.95 -27.96 -31.31
C ASP A 456 -14.69 -26.45 -31.13
N THR A 457 -15.41 -25.80 -30.22
CA THR A 457 -15.36 -24.35 -29.97
C THR A 457 -14.20 -23.96 -29.06
N PHE A 458 -13.89 -24.79 -28.06
CA PHE A 458 -12.91 -24.46 -27.04
C PHE A 458 -11.60 -25.20 -27.27
N SER A 459 -10.47 -24.53 -27.02
CA SER A 459 -9.16 -25.17 -27.15
C SER A 459 -8.18 -24.72 -26.06
N TYR A 460 -7.20 -25.59 -25.79
CA TYR A 460 -6.19 -25.33 -24.79
C TYR A 460 -5.06 -24.45 -25.38
N SER A 461 -4.76 -23.32 -24.74
CA SER A 461 -3.63 -22.46 -25.07
C SER A 461 -3.08 -21.77 -23.82
N LEU A 462 -1.75 -21.77 -23.70
CA LEU A 462 -1.02 -20.97 -22.69
C LEU A 462 -0.71 -19.56 -23.20
N ASP A 463 -0.87 -19.29 -24.49
CA ASP A 463 -0.60 -17.98 -25.13
C ASP A 463 -1.91 -17.19 -25.25
N VAL A 464 -2.50 -16.87 -24.10
CA VAL A 464 -3.72 -16.07 -24.00
C VAL A 464 -3.52 -14.94 -22.99
N ALA A 465 -4.01 -13.75 -23.32
CA ALA A 465 -3.90 -12.56 -22.48
C ALA A 465 -5.12 -12.38 -21.57
N LEU A 466 -5.66 -13.48 -21.05
CA LEU A 466 -6.80 -13.49 -20.11
C LEU A 466 -6.26 -13.44 -18.68
N ARG A 467 -6.85 -12.59 -17.81
CA ARG A 467 -6.60 -12.64 -16.37
C ARG A 467 -7.65 -13.55 -15.69
N HIS A 468 -7.87 -13.29 -14.40
CA HIS A 468 -8.61 -14.16 -13.48
C HIS A 468 -10.00 -13.59 -13.16
N ASP A 469 -10.28 -12.37 -13.63
CA ASP A 469 -11.49 -11.61 -13.31
C ASP A 469 -12.71 -12.04 -14.15
N ILE A 470 -13.90 -11.67 -13.68
CA ILE A 470 -15.17 -12.10 -14.27
C ILE A 470 -15.35 -11.56 -15.70
N ALA A 471 -14.75 -10.42 -16.03
CA ALA A 471 -14.79 -9.88 -17.39
C ALA A 471 -13.94 -10.75 -18.34
N ASP A 472 -12.75 -11.16 -17.92
CA ASP A 472 -11.92 -12.09 -18.68
C ASP A 472 -12.55 -13.50 -18.76
N LEU A 473 -13.33 -13.91 -17.75
CA LEU A 473 -14.11 -15.15 -17.79
C LEU A 473 -15.26 -15.08 -18.81
N GLU A 474 -15.94 -13.93 -18.92
CA GLU A 474 -16.95 -13.66 -19.94
C GLU A 474 -16.31 -13.68 -21.34
N ASP A 475 -15.18 -13.01 -21.52
CA ASP A 475 -14.42 -13.01 -22.77
C ASP A 475 -13.97 -14.43 -23.14
N PHE A 476 -13.52 -15.23 -22.19
CA PHE A 476 -13.20 -16.64 -22.43
C PHE A 476 -14.40 -17.43 -22.95
N LEU A 477 -15.57 -17.29 -22.33
CA LEU A 477 -16.78 -18.04 -22.69
C LEU A 477 -17.32 -17.67 -24.08
N PHE A 478 -17.27 -16.40 -24.45
CA PHE A 478 -18.02 -15.88 -25.60
C PHE A 478 -17.16 -15.34 -26.75
N ILE A 479 -15.90 -14.99 -26.51
CA ILE A 479 -15.05 -14.30 -27.49
C ILE A 479 -13.77 -15.08 -27.80
N VAL A 480 -12.94 -15.33 -26.79
CA VAL A 480 -11.60 -15.90 -26.95
C VAL A 480 -11.67 -17.41 -27.11
N GLN A 481 -12.41 -18.10 -26.24
CA GLN A 481 -12.64 -19.56 -26.27
C GLN A 481 -11.36 -20.40 -26.30
N GLN A 482 -10.25 -19.79 -25.90
CA GLN A 482 -8.94 -20.39 -25.73
C GLN A 482 -8.45 -20.04 -24.34
N GLY A 483 -7.92 -21.02 -23.62
CA GLY A 483 -7.45 -20.84 -22.25
C GLY A 483 -6.68 -22.05 -21.76
N TYR A 484 -6.25 -22.02 -20.51
CA TYR A 484 -5.66 -23.18 -19.85
C TYR A 484 -6.55 -23.62 -18.67
N CYS A 485 -6.10 -24.62 -17.92
CA CYS A 485 -6.90 -25.32 -16.91
C CYS A 485 -7.60 -24.39 -15.90
N GLU A 486 -7.02 -23.22 -15.63
CA GLU A 486 -7.63 -22.19 -14.79
C GLU A 486 -8.93 -21.63 -15.37
N GLN A 487 -8.93 -21.15 -16.62
CA GLN A 487 -10.14 -20.60 -17.25
C GLN A 487 -11.22 -21.69 -17.38
N PHE A 488 -10.83 -22.91 -17.78
CA PHE A 488 -11.76 -24.03 -17.91
C PHE A 488 -12.40 -24.43 -16.57
N SER A 489 -11.61 -24.59 -15.52
CA SER A 489 -12.12 -24.97 -14.19
C SER A 489 -12.96 -23.86 -13.55
N SER A 490 -12.53 -22.61 -13.68
CA SER A 490 -13.27 -21.44 -13.18
C SER A 490 -14.59 -21.22 -13.93
N ALA A 491 -14.59 -21.37 -15.26
CA ALA A 491 -15.79 -21.21 -16.08
C ALA A 491 -16.79 -22.33 -15.80
N PHE A 492 -16.33 -23.58 -15.71
CA PHE A 492 -17.18 -24.70 -15.28
C PHE A 492 -17.80 -24.43 -13.92
N ALA A 493 -16.99 -24.04 -12.94
CA ALA A 493 -17.48 -23.81 -11.58
C ALA A 493 -18.51 -22.68 -11.53
N THR A 494 -18.27 -21.59 -12.27
CA THR A 494 -19.19 -20.45 -12.37
C THR A 494 -20.53 -20.87 -13.01
N LEU A 495 -20.49 -21.59 -14.14
CA LEU A 495 -21.70 -22.10 -14.78
C LEU A 495 -22.46 -23.08 -13.88
N ALA A 496 -21.76 -23.97 -13.18
CA ALA A 496 -22.36 -24.94 -12.27
C ALA A 496 -23.06 -24.25 -11.09
N ARG A 497 -22.40 -23.26 -10.46
CA ARG A 497 -22.98 -22.46 -9.37
C ARG A 497 -24.20 -21.67 -9.82
N ALA A 498 -24.18 -21.12 -11.04
CA ALA A 498 -25.30 -20.34 -11.59
C ALA A 498 -26.60 -21.15 -11.69
N VAL A 499 -26.52 -22.48 -11.78
CA VAL A 499 -27.67 -23.40 -11.82
C VAL A 499 -27.86 -24.18 -10.52
N GLY A 500 -27.23 -23.73 -9.43
CA GLY A 500 -27.41 -24.25 -8.08
C GLY A 500 -26.64 -25.53 -7.77
N LEU A 501 -25.58 -25.85 -8.51
CA LEU A 501 -24.71 -26.99 -8.19
C LEU A 501 -23.59 -26.54 -7.23
N PRO A 502 -23.52 -27.09 -6.01
CA PRO A 502 -22.45 -26.74 -5.08
C PRO A 502 -21.12 -27.22 -5.64
N THR A 503 -20.21 -26.27 -5.91
CA THR A 503 -18.99 -26.50 -6.69
C THR A 503 -17.79 -25.82 -6.06
N ARG A 504 -16.61 -26.42 -6.17
CA ARG A 504 -15.32 -25.84 -5.74
C ARG A 504 -14.23 -26.11 -6.80
N VAL A 505 -13.15 -25.33 -6.77
CA VAL A 505 -12.01 -25.50 -7.71
C VAL A 505 -10.83 -26.11 -6.98
N ALA A 506 -10.47 -27.34 -7.34
CA ALA A 506 -9.29 -28.01 -6.83
C ALA A 506 -8.03 -27.59 -7.61
N VAL A 507 -6.90 -27.47 -6.91
CA VAL A 507 -5.62 -27.11 -7.50
C VAL A 507 -4.56 -28.10 -7.08
N GLY A 508 -3.68 -28.47 -8.02
CA GLY A 508 -2.54 -29.34 -7.76
C GLY A 508 -1.83 -29.73 -9.04
N PHE A 509 -1.59 -31.03 -9.22
CA PHE A 509 -0.85 -31.57 -10.36
C PHE A 509 -1.51 -32.83 -10.93
N THR A 510 -1.32 -33.08 -12.23
CA THR A 510 -1.60 -34.40 -12.82
C THR A 510 -0.57 -35.44 -12.35
N TRP A 511 -0.75 -36.71 -12.74
CA TRP A 511 0.03 -37.82 -12.17
C TRP A 511 1.53 -37.76 -12.48
N GLY A 512 1.97 -37.06 -13.52
CA GLY A 512 3.39 -36.92 -13.89
C GLY A 512 3.88 -38.00 -14.85
N ASP A 513 5.18 -38.00 -15.13
CA ASP A 513 5.81 -38.99 -16.02
C ASP A 513 6.40 -40.16 -15.23
N TRP A 514 6.15 -41.38 -15.68
CA TRP A 514 6.76 -42.56 -15.06
C TRP A 514 8.25 -42.65 -15.39
N ASP A 515 9.10 -42.59 -14.37
CA ASP A 515 10.53 -42.86 -14.47
C ASP A 515 10.81 -44.32 -14.07
N PRO A 516 11.10 -45.22 -15.04
CA PRO A 516 11.31 -46.64 -14.77
C PRO A 516 12.60 -46.93 -13.99
N ASP A 517 13.59 -46.03 -14.02
CA ASP A 517 14.84 -46.21 -13.30
C ASP A 517 14.68 -45.89 -11.81
N ARG A 518 13.83 -44.89 -11.50
CA ARG A 518 13.47 -44.55 -10.11
C ARG A 518 12.32 -45.40 -9.56
N GLY A 519 11.44 -45.89 -10.44
CA GLY A 519 10.18 -46.51 -10.03
C GLY A 519 9.20 -45.52 -9.41
N GLU A 520 9.23 -44.26 -9.89
CA GLU A 520 8.45 -43.15 -9.35
C GLU A 520 7.85 -42.31 -10.49
N TYR A 521 6.74 -41.63 -10.19
CA TYR A 521 6.23 -40.57 -11.04
C TYR A 521 7.00 -39.27 -10.77
N VAL A 522 7.57 -38.68 -11.81
CA VAL A 522 8.25 -37.39 -11.77
C VAL A 522 7.26 -36.31 -12.14
N VAL A 523 6.98 -35.42 -11.20
CA VAL A 523 6.02 -34.31 -11.38
C VAL A 523 6.80 -33.01 -11.60
N ARG A 524 6.49 -32.36 -12.71
CA ARG A 524 7.13 -31.11 -13.18
C ARG A 524 6.13 -29.96 -13.20
N GLY A 525 6.62 -28.73 -13.37
CA GLY A 525 5.76 -27.56 -13.48
C GLY A 525 4.71 -27.66 -14.61
N GLU A 526 5.01 -28.36 -15.70
CA GLU A 526 4.06 -28.58 -16.81
C GLU A 526 2.87 -29.48 -16.45
N HIS A 527 2.96 -30.18 -15.32
CA HIS A 527 1.88 -31.02 -14.79
C HIS A 527 0.96 -30.25 -13.84
N ALA A 528 1.23 -28.97 -13.56
CA ALA A 528 0.34 -28.15 -12.72
C ALA A 528 -1.06 -28.07 -13.36
N HIS A 529 -2.08 -28.26 -12.55
CA HIS A 529 -3.45 -28.42 -13.05
C HIS A 529 -4.50 -27.95 -12.05
N ALA A 530 -5.63 -27.50 -12.58
CA ALA A 530 -6.80 -27.11 -11.81
C ALA A 530 -8.04 -27.80 -12.41
N TRP A 531 -8.93 -28.28 -11.54
CA TRP A 531 -10.14 -29.00 -11.93
C TRP A 531 -11.30 -28.68 -10.99
N PRO A 532 -12.55 -28.63 -11.50
CA PRO A 532 -13.73 -28.43 -10.66
C PRO A 532 -14.16 -29.73 -9.96
N GLU A 533 -14.73 -29.58 -8.78
CA GLU A 533 -15.42 -30.63 -8.05
C GLU A 533 -16.84 -30.20 -7.69
N VAL A 534 -17.81 -31.07 -7.94
CA VAL A 534 -19.23 -30.84 -7.65
C VAL A 534 -19.68 -31.75 -6.52
N TRP A 535 -20.40 -31.20 -5.55
CA TRP A 535 -20.95 -31.95 -4.44
C TRP A 535 -22.26 -32.65 -4.81
N PHE A 536 -22.34 -33.93 -4.47
CA PHE A 536 -23.56 -34.74 -4.59
C PHE A 536 -23.96 -35.30 -3.23
N ASP A 537 -25.20 -35.06 -2.82
CA ASP A 537 -25.70 -35.49 -1.52
C ASP A 537 -25.61 -37.02 -1.35
N GLY A 538 -25.14 -37.46 -0.17
CA GLY A 538 -24.90 -38.86 0.13
C GLY A 538 -23.77 -39.53 -0.68
N VAL A 539 -22.93 -38.76 -1.40
CA VAL A 539 -21.73 -39.25 -2.08
C VAL A 539 -20.50 -38.42 -1.69
N GLY A 540 -20.55 -37.11 -1.88
CA GLY A 540 -19.43 -36.19 -1.63
C GLY A 540 -18.98 -35.42 -2.86
N TRP A 541 -17.72 -34.98 -2.86
CA TRP A 541 -17.10 -34.18 -3.93
C TRP A 541 -16.62 -35.03 -5.11
N VAL A 542 -17.25 -34.85 -6.26
CA VAL A 542 -16.91 -35.59 -7.49
C VAL A 542 -16.16 -34.67 -8.45
N ARG A 543 -15.00 -35.13 -8.94
CA ARG A 543 -14.17 -34.40 -9.92
C ARG A 543 -14.79 -34.43 -11.32
N PHE A 544 -14.73 -33.30 -12.01
CA PHE A 544 -15.01 -33.17 -13.44
C PHE A 544 -13.80 -32.58 -14.14
N GLU A 545 -13.71 -32.77 -15.46
CA GLU A 545 -12.57 -32.31 -16.24
C GLU A 545 -13.02 -31.52 -17.49
N PRO A 546 -13.21 -30.20 -17.37
CA PRO A 546 -13.58 -29.35 -18.50
C PRO A 546 -12.41 -29.05 -19.44
N THR A 547 -11.16 -29.31 -19.05
CA THR A 547 -9.99 -28.94 -19.85
C THR A 547 -9.77 -29.92 -21.00
N PRO A 548 -9.76 -29.49 -22.27
CA PRO A 548 -9.49 -30.37 -23.39
C PRO A 548 -8.12 -31.05 -23.29
N GLY A 549 -8.06 -32.35 -23.59
CA GLY A 549 -6.83 -33.14 -23.52
C GLY A 549 -6.38 -33.48 -22.09
N ARG A 550 -7.26 -33.35 -21.10
CA ARG A 550 -7.06 -33.82 -19.72
C ARG A 550 -8.13 -34.85 -19.36
N GLY A 551 -7.80 -35.73 -18.42
CA GLY A 551 -8.71 -36.72 -17.85
C GLY A 551 -8.03 -37.45 -16.70
N ALA A 552 -8.61 -37.38 -15.50
CA ALA A 552 -8.05 -38.02 -14.32
C ALA A 552 -8.07 -39.56 -14.45
N PRO A 553 -7.09 -40.28 -13.89
CA PRO A 553 -7.13 -41.73 -13.82
C PRO A 553 -8.33 -42.19 -13.00
N HIS A 554 -8.96 -43.29 -13.39
CA HIS A 554 -10.09 -43.91 -12.68
C HIS A 554 -11.43 -43.12 -12.69
N ASP A 555 -11.46 -41.90 -13.21
CA ASP A 555 -12.69 -41.09 -13.29
C ASP A 555 -13.43 -41.28 -14.63
N THR A 556 -12.97 -42.16 -15.53
CA THR A 556 -13.58 -42.37 -16.87
C THR A 556 -15.05 -42.80 -16.81
N ALA A 557 -15.45 -43.60 -15.82
CA ALA A 557 -16.84 -44.01 -15.67
C ALA A 557 -17.75 -42.80 -15.37
N VAL A 558 -17.22 -41.80 -14.66
CA VAL A 558 -17.95 -40.62 -14.19
C VAL A 558 -17.91 -39.48 -15.22
N THR A 559 -16.77 -39.24 -15.83
CA THR A 559 -16.56 -38.10 -16.74
C THR A 559 -16.78 -38.46 -18.21
N GLY A 560 -16.73 -39.75 -18.55
CA GLY A 560 -16.72 -40.23 -19.94
C GLY A 560 -15.40 -39.98 -20.67
N LEU A 561 -14.38 -39.45 -19.99
CA LEU A 561 -13.09 -39.10 -20.57
C LEU A 561 -12.04 -40.18 -20.26
N PRO A 562 -11.25 -40.63 -21.26
CA PRO A 562 -10.14 -41.51 -20.99
C PRO A 562 -9.04 -40.77 -20.19
N PRO A 563 -8.18 -41.48 -19.44
CA PRO A 563 -7.07 -40.84 -18.76
C PRO A 563 -6.15 -40.13 -19.77
N ALA A 564 -6.01 -38.80 -19.62
CA ALA A 564 -5.17 -37.95 -20.46
C ALA A 564 -4.45 -36.86 -19.64
N GLN A 565 -3.22 -36.54 -20.03
CA GLN A 565 -2.45 -35.40 -19.51
C GLN A 565 -1.57 -34.81 -20.62
N GLN A 566 -0.97 -33.65 -20.37
CA GLN A 566 -0.01 -33.06 -21.30
C GLN A 566 1.18 -34.01 -21.55
N GLY A 567 1.57 -34.18 -22.82
CA GLY A 567 2.70 -35.05 -23.19
C GLY A 567 2.41 -36.56 -23.18
N PHE A 568 1.21 -37.01 -22.77
CA PHE A 568 0.86 -38.42 -22.77
C PHE A 568 0.31 -38.90 -24.12
N THR A 569 1.13 -39.61 -24.90
CA THR A 569 0.65 -40.47 -25.98
C THR A 569 0.31 -41.85 -25.42
N ALA A 570 -0.99 -42.17 -25.34
CA ALA A 570 -1.43 -43.54 -25.06
C ALA A 570 -0.86 -44.48 -26.13
N THR A 571 0.03 -45.39 -25.73
CA THR A 571 0.50 -46.45 -26.61
C THR A 571 -0.65 -47.41 -26.91
N GLY A 572 -1.31 -47.17 -28.04
CA GLY A 572 -2.10 -48.14 -28.80
C GLY A 572 -3.58 -48.27 -28.41
N VAL A 573 -4.46 -47.49 -29.03
CA VAL A 573 -5.57 -47.95 -29.91
C VAL A 573 -5.91 -46.78 -30.84
N ASP A 574 -6.09 -47.06 -32.14
CA ASP A 574 -6.38 -46.09 -33.20
C ASP A 574 -7.44 -45.03 -32.84
N ALA A 575 -7.01 -43.77 -32.75
CA ALA A 575 -7.84 -42.60 -33.01
C ALA A 575 -7.02 -41.65 -33.88
N THR A 576 -7.36 -41.63 -35.18
CA THR A 576 -6.77 -40.73 -36.17
C THR A 576 -7.21 -39.30 -35.82
N THR A 577 -6.28 -38.49 -35.31
CA THR A 577 -6.38 -37.03 -35.43
C THR A 577 -5.16 -36.58 -36.23
N THR A 578 -5.42 -36.02 -37.40
CA THR A 578 -4.41 -35.58 -38.36
C THR A 578 -3.58 -34.45 -37.76
N ILE A 579 -2.38 -34.78 -37.27
CA ILE A 579 -1.32 -33.79 -37.07
C ILE A 579 -0.65 -33.58 -38.43
N ALA A 580 -0.81 -32.40 -39.01
CA ALA A 580 -0.02 -31.99 -40.15
C ALA A 580 1.44 -31.76 -39.67
N PRO A 581 2.44 -32.39 -40.29
CA PRO A 581 3.84 -32.22 -39.90
C PRO A 581 4.35 -30.83 -40.34
N PRO A 582 5.31 -30.23 -39.61
CA PRO A 582 5.92 -28.97 -40.00
C PRO A 582 6.78 -29.19 -41.26
N THR A 583 6.42 -28.50 -42.34
CA THR A 583 7.16 -28.52 -43.60
C THR A 583 8.55 -27.93 -43.40
N THR A 584 9.56 -28.76 -43.62
CA THR A 584 10.97 -28.37 -43.65
C THR A 584 11.24 -27.51 -44.89
N ALA A 585 11.72 -26.29 -44.69
CA ALA A 585 12.44 -25.55 -45.72
C ALA A 585 13.93 -25.55 -45.34
N SER A 586 14.70 -26.35 -46.08
CA SER A 586 16.16 -26.41 -46.00
C SER A 586 16.82 -25.19 -46.62
N GLY A 587 17.86 -24.67 -45.96
CA GLY A 587 18.98 -24.00 -46.63
C GLY A 587 19.44 -22.69 -45.99
N GLY A 588 20.53 -22.73 -45.21
CA GLY A 588 21.28 -21.55 -44.80
C GLY A 588 22.06 -21.77 -43.51
N GLY A 589 23.39 -21.74 -43.59
CA GLY A 589 24.28 -22.19 -42.53
C GLY A 589 24.24 -21.41 -41.22
N PHE A 590 24.60 -22.13 -40.17
CA PHE A 590 24.82 -21.63 -38.81
C PHE A 590 26.00 -20.64 -38.77
N VAL A 591 25.70 -19.39 -38.44
CA VAL A 591 26.64 -18.41 -37.88
C VAL A 591 25.93 -17.78 -36.67
N PRO A 592 26.46 -17.87 -35.44
CA PRO A 592 25.83 -17.24 -34.29
C PRO A 592 26.09 -15.72 -34.34
N PRO A 593 25.08 -14.83 -34.21
CA PRO A 593 25.33 -13.43 -34.00
C PRO A 593 25.45 -13.13 -32.51
N THR A 594 26.53 -12.40 -32.21
CA THR A 594 26.86 -11.73 -30.96
C THR A 594 25.87 -10.60 -30.66
N ASP A 595 25.64 -10.38 -29.36
CA ASP A 595 25.02 -9.22 -28.68
C ASP A 595 24.55 -8.04 -29.55
N GLY A 596 23.23 -7.83 -29.57
CA GLY A 596 22.59 -6.63 -30.13
C GLY A 596 21.09 -6.59 -29.83
N GLU A 597 20.65 -5.50 -29.18
CA GLU A 597 19.26 -5.15 -28.90
C GLU A 597 18.35 -5.34 -30.12
N LEU A 598 17.22 -6.05 -29.93
CA LEU A 598 16.15 -6.13 -30.92
C LEU A 598 15.11 -5.02 -30.66
N GLN A 599 15.14 -3.99 -31.51
CA GLN A 599 14.02 -3.09 -31.76
C GLN A 599 12.96 -3.81 -32.60
N LEU A 600 11.70 -3.77 -32.15
CA LEU A 600 10.53 -4.20 -32.91
C LEU A 600 10.05 -3.09 -33.86
N PRO A 601 9.53 -3.42 -35.06
CA PRO A 601 9.00 -2.44 -36.01
C PRO A 601 7.51 -2.11 -35.77
N ASP A 602 7.16 -0.83 -35.88
CA ASP A 602 5.79 -0.30 -35.80
C ASP A 602 4.93 -0.68 -37.02
N VAL A 603 3.72 -1.19 -36.76
CA VAL A 603 2.62 -1.28 -37.73
C VAL A 603 1.43 -0.47 -37.18
N PRO A 604 0.88 0.51 -37.93
CA PRO A 604 -0.19 1.38 -37.43
C PRO A 604 -1.58 0.77 -37.66
N LEU A 605 -2.43 0.80 -36.64
CA LEU A 605 -3.87 0.60 -36.74
C LEU A 605 -4.60 1.78 -36.09
N ASP A 606 -5.23 2.59 -36.93
CA ASP A 606 -6.09 3.70 -36.52
C ASP A 606 -7.47 3.20 -36.04
N ALA A 607 -7.82 3.63 -34.84
CA ALA A 607 -9.13 4.07 -34.31
C ALA A 607 -10.32 3.08 -34.19
N THR A 608 -10.77 2.88 -32.94
CA THR A 608 -12.00 3.52 -32.42
C THR A 608 -11.92 3.73 -30.90
N GLY A 609 -12.20 4.95 -30.43
CA GLY A 609 -11.80 5.48 -29.11
C GLY A 609 -12.55 4.98 -27.87
N THR A 610 -11.80 4.99 -26.77
CA THR A 610 -12.22 5.36 -25.40
C THR A 610 -11.07 6.19 -24.78
N PRO A 611 -11.32 7.26 -23.97
CA PRO A 611 -10.28 8.23 -23.61
C PRO A 611 -9.27 7.65 -22.62
N GLY A 612 -7.98 7.79 -22.93
CA GLY A 612 -6.88 7.25 -22.14
C GLY A 612 -6.65 7.94 -20.80
N SER A 613 -6.25 7.14 -19.83
CA SER A 613 -5.30 7.52 -18.79
C SER A 613 -3.99 6.77 -19.08
N ASP A 614 -3.09 7.45 -19.79
CA ASP A 614 -1.71 7.01 -19.98
C ASP A 614 -1.01 6.88 -18.62
N THR A 615 -0.73 5.66 -18.19
CA THR A 615 0.29 5.37 -17.16
C THR A 615 1.49 4.68 -17.81
N GLY A 616 2.23 5.45 -18.60
CA GLY A 616 3.59 5.16 -19.00
C GLY A 616 4.49 6.31 -18.57
N GLY A 617 5.39 6.09 -17.60
CA GLY A 617 6.39 7.09 -17.24
C GLY A 617 7.11 6.79 -15.94
N GLY A 618 8.40 6.48 -16.05
CA GLY A 618 9.29 6.16 -14.93
C GLY A 618 9.40 7.20 -13.83
N ALA A 619 10.03 6.76 -12.75
CA ALA A 619 10.38 7.47 -11.52
C ALA A 619 10.63 8.98 -11.70
N GLY A 620 9.56 9.75 -11.54
CA GLY A 620 9.58 11.20 -11.44
C GLY A 620 8.32 11.60 -10.71
N VAL A 621 8.47 12.19 -9.52
CA VAL A 621 7.35 12.83 -8.82
C VAL A 621 6.63 13.71 -9.85
N PRO A 622 5.35 13.45 -10.18
CA PRO A 622 4.72 14.08 -11.32
C PRO A 622 4.83 15.60 -11.17
N LEU A 623 5.33 16.29 -12.20
CA LEU A 623 5.55 17.75 -12.20
C LEU A 623 4.32 18.56 -11.70
N ARG A 624 3.14 17.94 -11.81
CA ARG A 624 1.84 18.42 -11.35
C ARG A 624 1.70 18.49 -9.82
N THR A 625 2.23 17.52 -9.05
CA THR A 625 2.15 17.52 -7.57
C THR A 625 3.10 18.53 -6.95
N ALA A 626 4.32 18.67 -7.49
CA ALA A 626 5.24 19.74 -7.11
C ALA A 626 4.69 21.15 -7.44
N GLY A 627 4.02 21.29 -8.59
CA GLY A 627 3.34 22.52 -8.99
C GLY A 627 2.18 22.91 -8.07
N LEU A 628 1.42 21.93 -7.57
CA LEU A 628 0.29 22.15 -6.66
C LEU A 628 0.76 22.55 -5.25
N VAL A 629 1.77 21.88 -4.70
CA VAL A 629 2.36 22.26 -3.40
C VAL A 629 2.93 23.67 -3.46
N LEU A 630 3.55 24.06 -4.58
CA LEU A 630 4.00 25.43 -4.83
C LEU A 630 2.83 26.41 -5.01
N ALA A 631 1.73 26.01 -5.64
CA ALA A 631 0.55 26.85 -5.83
C ALA A 631 -0.22 27.09 -4.53
N VAL A 632 -0.38 26.07 -3.68
CA VAL A 632 -0.98 26.18 -2.34
C VAL A 632 -0.07 27.01 -1.43
N ALA A 633 1.26 26.79 -1.48
CA ALA A 633 2.22 27.63 -0.77
C ALA A 633 2.19 29.10 -1.26
N ALA A 634 2.05 29.34 -2.56
CA ALA A 634 1.93 30.68 -3.14
C ALA A 634 0.61 31.37 -2.74
N LEU A 635 -0.50 30.63 -2.70
CA LEU A 635 -1.80 31.13 -2.23
C LEU A 635 -1.73 31.51 -0.74
N LEU A 636 -1.08 30.67 0.09
CA LEU A 636 -0.87 30.94 1.51
C LEU A 636 0.08 32.12 1.76
N VAL A 637 1.15 32.27 0.97
CA VAL A 637 2.02 33.46 0.99
C VAL A 637 1.28 34.71 0.52
N GLY A 638 0.34 34.59 -0.42
CA GLY A 638 -0.54 35.68 -0.87
C GLY A 638 -1.48 36.22 0.21
N THR A 639 -1.85 35.40 1.21
CA THR A 639 -2.71 35.85 2.32
C THR A 639 -2.00 36.73 3.35
N ALA A 640 -0.66 36.62 3.46
CA ALA A 640 0.18 37.40 4.38
C ALA A 640 0.10 38.94 4.15
N PRO A 641 0.23 39.49 2.93
CA PRO A 641 0.09 40.93 2.69
C PRO A 641 -1.34 41.43 2.92
N THR A 642 -2.38 40.63 2.61
CA THR A 642 -3.78 40.98 2.92
C THR A 642 -4.05 41.03 4.42
N LEU A 643 -3.47 40.11 5.20
CA LEU A 643 -3.55 40.13 6.65
C LEU A 643 -2.77 41.32 7.26
N ARG A 644 -1.63 41.73 6.68
CA ARG A 644 -0.94 42.99 7.06
C ARG A 644 -1.82 44.21 6.82
N LEU A 645 -2.41 44.33 5.63
CA LEU A 645 -3.30 45.44 5.30
C LEU A 645 -4.52 45.48 6.22
N LEU A 646 -5.13 44.33 6.52
CA LEU A 646 -6.24 44.23 7.46
C LEU A 646 -5.83 44.54 8.91
N ARG A 647 -4.64 44.11 9.37
CA ARG A 647 -4.11 44.47 10.70
C ARG A 647 -3.80 45.96 10.79
N ARG A 648 -3.16 46.56 9.78
CA ARG A 648 -2.92 48.01 9.71
C ARG A 648 -4.24 48.78 9.76
N ARG A 649 -5.24 48.36 8.97
CA ARG A 649 -6.57 48.96 8.96
C ARG A 649 -7.28 48.79 10.30
N ARG A 650 -7.20 47.61 10.92
CA ARG A 650 -7.75 47.36 12.26
C ARG A 650 -7.06 48.16 13.35
N ARG A 651 -5.73 48.30 13.33
CA ARG A 651 -4.98 49.14 14.29
C ARG A 651 -5.37 50.60 14.16
N ARG A 652 -5.49 51.12 12.93
CA ARG A 652 -6.00 52.48 12.67
C ARG A 652 -7.47 52.66 13.11
N LEU A 653 -8.33 51.65 12.89
CA LEU A 653 -9.72 51.67 13.35
C LEU A 653 -9.85 51.53 14.88
N ALA A 654 -8.99 50.75 15.52
CA ALA A 654 -8.95 50.53 16.97
C ALA A 654 -8.25 51.67 17.73
N ALA A 655 -7.44 52.48 17.04
CA ALA A 655 -6.90 53.73 17.57
C ALA A 655 -8.01 54.75 17.85
N GLY A 656 -9.12 54.71 17.09
CA GLY A 656 -10.21 55.68 17.24
C GLY A 656 -9.71 57.12 17.07
N ASP A 657 -10.27 58.05 17.84
CA ASP A 657 -9.83 59.45 17.89
C ASP A 657 -8.73 59.70 18.96
N ASP A 658 -8.13 58.66 19.55
CA ASP A 658 -7.08 58.81 20.57
C ASP A 658 -5.77 59.30 19.90
N PRO A 659 -5.33 60.55 20.18
CA PRO A 659 -4.14 61.13 19.56
C PRO A 659 -2.87 60.32 19.83
N ARG A 660 -2.79 59.64 20.99
CA ARG A 660 -1.60 58.87 21.36
C ARG A 660 -1.42 57.64 20.47
N ARG A 661 -2.50 56.89 20.26
CA ARG A 661 -2.47 55.67 19.45
C ARG A 661 -2.23 55.96 17.97
N LEU A 662 -2.69 57.11 17.48
CA LEU A 662 -2.45 57.55 16.10
C LEU A 662 -0.96 57.87 15.86
N VAL A 663 -0.32 58.55 16.81
CA VAL A 663 1.11 58.88 16.73
C VAL A 663 1.98 57.62 16.88
N GLU A 664 1.60 56.68 17.75
CA GLU A 664 2.30 55.40 17.86
C GLU A 664 2.17 54.55 16.58
N ALA A 665 1.00 54.56 15.93
CA ALA A 665 0.81 53.90 14.65
C ALA A 665 1.68 54.50 13.54
N ALA A 666 1.85 55.83 13.53
CA ALA A 666 2.74 56.52 12.60
C ALA A 666 4.23 56.22 12.88
N TRP A 667 4.62 56.12 14.16
CA TRP A 667 5.96 55.69 14.57
C TRP A 667 6.27 54.28 14.09
N ASP A 668 5.36 53.31 14.32
CA ASP A 668 5.52 51.93 13.85
C ASP A 668 5.66 51.85 12.32
N GLU A 669 4.91 52.68 11.58
CA GLU A 669 4.98 52.75 10.11
C GLU A 669 6.34 53.27 9.62
N ALA A 670 6.91 54.27 10.30
CA ALA A 670 8.25 54.76 10.00
C ALA A 670 9.34 53.72 10.35
N LEU A 671 9.18 52.97 11.45
CA LEU A 671 10.09 51.88 11.79
C LEU A 671 10.07 50.77 10.73
N GLU A 672 8.90 50.42 10.20
CA GLU A 672 8.79 49.45 9.09
C GLU A 672 9.49 49.95 7.82
N ALA A 673 9.34 51.24 7.50
CA ALA A 673 10.00 51.86 6.35
C ALA A 673 11.53 51.90 6.47
N LEU A 674 12.05 52.32 7.63
CA LEU A 674 13.51 52.44 7.87
C LEU A 674 14.23 51.08 7.83
N ARG A 675 13.52 49.98 8.03
CA ARG A 675 14.05 48.62 7.83
C ARG A 675 14.36 48.29 6.38
N LEU A 676 13.68 48.93 5.41
CA LEU A 676 13.96 48.73 3.98
C LEU A 676 15.36 49.21 3.59
N VAL A 677 15.94 50.12 4.39
CA VAL A 677 17.30 50.64 4.26
C VAL A 677 18.27 50.04 5.29
N ASP A 678 17.95 48.86 5.83
CA ASP A 678 18.75 48.08 6.78
C ASP A 678 18.97 48.72 8.16
N VAL A 679 18.00 49.54 8.63
CA VAL A 679 18.05 50.13 9.98
C VAL A 679 16.88 49.64 10.84
N GLU A 680 17.20 48.87 11.87
CA GLU A 680 16.24 48.30 12.82
C GLU A 680 16.30 49.01 14.19
N HIS A 681 15.15 49.33 14.77
CA HIS A 681 15.03 49.87 16.13
C HIS A 681 15.36 48.81 17.18
N ARG A 682 16.31 49.10 18.09
CA ARG A 682 16.64 48.17 19.16
C ARG A 682 15.64 48.32 20.31
N PRO A 683 15.25 47.23 21.00
CA PRO A 683 14.27 47.31 22.10
C PRO A 683 14.69 48.21 23.28
N THR A 684 15.98 48.50 23.40
CA THR A 684 16.57 49.32 24.46
C THR A 684 16.74 50.79 24.07
N GLU A 685 16.49 51.16 22.82
CA GLU A 685 16.65 52.54 22.33
C GLU A 685 15.35 53.33 22.56
N THR A 686 15.49 54.58 23.02
CA THR A 686 14.39 55.55 22.98
C THR A 686 14.15 56.06 21.56
N PRO A 687 12.96 56.60 21.23
CA PRO A 687 12.70 57.14 19.90
C PRO A 687 13.75 58.17 19.43
N LEU A 688 14.23 59.04 20.33
CA LEU A 688 15.25 60.04 20.04
C LEU A 688 16.64 59.43 19.82
N GLU A 689 17.04 58.45 20.65
CA GLU A 689 18.31 57.73 20.45
C GLU A 689 18.33 56.97 19.13
N PHE A 690 17.18 56.39 18.74
CA PHE A 690 17.03 55.73 17.45
C PHE A 690 17.14 56.72 16.29
N ALA A 691 16.44 57.87 16.35
CA ALA A 691 16.52 58.89 15.31
C ALA A 691 17.95 59.40 15.11
N HIS A 692 18.67 59.69 16.19
CA HIS A 692 20.06 60.13 16.12
C HIS A 692 20.99 59.06 15.52
N ARG A 693 20.72 57.78 15.79
CA ARG A 693 21.45 56.67 15.15
C ARG A 693 21.16 56.57 13.66
N VAL A 694 19.90 56.72 13.25
CA VAL A 694 19.49 56.71 11.84
C VAL A 694 20.20 57.81 11.06
N GLU A 695 20.27 59.04 11.58
CA GLU A 695 20.97 60.16 10.94
C GLU A 695 22.47 59.91 10.77
N ARG A 696 23.08 59.20 11.71
CA ARG A 696 24.52 58.89 11.68
C ARG A 696 24.88 57.70 10.80
N GLU A 697 24.03 56.68 10.78
CA GLU A 697 24.29 55.40 10.11
C GLU A 697 23.77 55.34 8.67
N VAL A 698 22.78 56.16 8.31
CA VAL A 698 22.21 56.18 6.95
C VAL A 698 22.71 57.38 6.16
N PRO A 699 23.59 57.19 5.16
CA PRO A 699 24.04 58.30 4.33
C PRO A 699 22.92 58.78 3.39
N GLY A 700 22.37 59.98 3.63
CA GLY A 700 21.36 60.67 2.80
C GLY A 700 20.01 60.84 3.48
N ASP A 701 19.12 61.66 2.89
CA ASP A 701 17.82 61.99 3.49
C ASP A 701 16.85 60.79 3.46
N VAL A 702 16.51 60.28 4.64
CA VAL A 702 15.47 59.25 4.86
C VAL A 702 14.18 59.85 5.44
N GLY A 703 14.08 61.18 5.47
CA GLY A 703 12.94 61.93 5.97
C GLY A 703 13.10 62.41 7.42
N PRO A 704 12.06 63.08 7.95
CA PRO A 704 12.11 63.77 9.24
C PRO A 704 11.96 62.79 10.42
N VAL A 705 12.92 61.87 10.57
CA VAL A 705 12.93 60.84 11.62
C VAL A 705 13.04 61.48 13.01
N ASP A 706 13.83 62.55 13.14
CA ASP A 706 13.99 63.29 14.40
C ASP A 706 12.73 64.06 14.80
N GLU A 707 11.99 64.64 13.84
CA GLU A 707 10.69 65.28 14.10
C GLU A 707 9.68 64.24 14.58
N LEU A 708 9.59 63.09 13.90
CA LEU A 708 8.68 62.02 14.30
C LEU A 708 9.03 61.44 15.67
N ALA A 709 10.31 61.25 15.98
CA ALA A 709 10.79 60.79 17.27
C ALA A 709 10.48 61.79 18.40
N SER A 710 10.62 63.08 18.12
CA SER A 710 10.27 64.16 19.04
C SER A 710 8.78 64.18 19.33
N VAL A 711 7.93 64.05 18.30
CA VAL A 711 6.47 63.99 18.45
C VAL A 711 6.05 62.72 19.21
N ALA A 712 6.64 61.57 18.89
CA ALA A 712 6.35 60.31 19.60
C ALA A 712 6.75 60.38 21.09
N THR A 713 7.90 60.99 21.39
CA THR A 713 8.36 61.20 22.77
C THR A 713 7.47 62.17 23.54
N LEU A 714 7.07 63.28 22.91
CA LEU A 714 6.17 64.27 23.49
C LEU A 714 4.79 63.68 23.81
N VAL A 715 4.29 62.78 22.97
CA VAL A 715 2.98 62.15 23.16
C VAL A 715 3.01 61.03 24.21
N ARG A 716 4.14 60.33 24.33
CA ARG A 716 4.36 59.28 25.35
C ARG A 716 4.59 59.82 26.75
N TYR A 717 5.30 60.94 26.88
CA TYR A 717 5.76 61.46 28.17
C TYR A 717 5.23 62.86 28.54
N GLY A 718 4.54 63.52 27.61
CA GLY A 718 4.00 64.87 27.79
C GLY A 718 2.53 64.94 28.22
N PRO A 719 2.06 66.13 28.65
CA PRO A 719 0.68 66.37 29.05
C PRO A 719 -0.30 66.24 27.89
N GLU A 720 -1.50 65.75 28.17
CA GLU A 720 -2.53 65.39 27.17
C GLU A 720 -2.92 66.54 26.24
N ALA A 721 -2.89 67.78 26.73
CA ALA A 721 -3.15 68.99 25.95
C ALA A 721 -2.11 69.25 24.83
N ALA A 722 -0.88 68.74 24.96
CA ALA A 722 0.16 68.90 23.95
C ALA A 722 0.03 67.86 22.80
N ALA A 723 -0.88 66.88 22.92
CA ALA A 723 -1.07 65.80 21.96
C ALA A 723 -2.13 66.08 20.89
N ALA A 724 -2.89 67.18 20.97
CA ALA A 724 -4.02 67.44 20.06
C ALA A 724 -3.59 67.67 18.59
N ASP A 725 -2.48 68.40 18.37
CA ASP A 725 -1.96 68.71 17.02
C ASP A 725 -0.87 67.73 16.54
N ALA A 726 -0.54 66.72 17.36
CA ALA A 726 0.52 65.75 17.09
C ALA A 726 0.20 64.70 16.00
N PRO A 727 -1.03 64.16 15.88
CA PRO A 727 -1.36 63.12 14.90
C PRO A 727 -1.14 63.48 13.43
N PRO A 728 -1.60 64.65 12.91
CA PRO A 728 -1.39 64.98 11.50
C PRO A 728 0.09 65.18 11.17
N ARG A 729 0.87 65.79 12.08
CA ARG A 729 2.33 65.96 11.91
C ARG A 729 3.08 64.63 11.92
N ALA A 730 2.71 63.72 12.83
CA ALA A 730 3.30 62.39 12.87
C ALA A 730 2.97 61.57 11.62
N ALA A 731 1.73 61.66 11.12
CA ALA A 731 1.32 60.96 9.90
C ALA A 731 2.06 61.47 8.65
N GLU A 732 2.24 62.78 8.52
CA GLU A 732 2.98 63.39 7.41
C GLU A 732 4.47 63.02 7.45
N ALA A 733 5.08 63.09 8.63
CA ALA A 733 6.48 62.70 8.82
C ALA A 733 6.69 61.19 8.51
N ALA A 734 5.81 60.32 8.99
CA ALA A 734 5.87 58.89 8.70
C ALA A 734 5.71 58.59 7.20
N ALA A 735 4.72 59.20 6.53
CA ALA A 735 4.51 59.03 5.09
C ALA A 735 5.74 59.47 4.28
N GLY A 736 6.35 60.61 4.66
CA GLY A 736 7.58 61.10 4.05
C GLY A 736 8.79 60.19 4.28
N ILE A 737 8.87 59.49 5.41
CA ILE A 737 9.93 58.49 5.68
C ILE A 737 9.69 57.25 4.82
N THR A 738 8.45 56.77 4.75
CA THR A 738 8.05 55.61 3.93
C THR A 738 8.37 55.80 2.47
N GLU A 739 7.95 56.92 1.86
CA GLU A 739 8.16 57.19 0.44
C GLU A 739 9.65 57.18 0.06
N ARG A 740 10.49 57.85 0.86
CA ARG A 740 11.94 57.92 0.64
C ARG A 740 12.62 56.56 0.83
N CYS A 741 12.24 55.81 1.85
CA CYS A 741 12.79 54.47 2.09
C CYS A 741 12.39 53.48 0.99
N GLU A 742 11.13 53.48 0.54
CA GLU A 742 10.66 52.62 -0.55
C GLU A 742 11.34 52.97 -1.88
N THR A 743 11.47 54.26 -2.18
CA THR A 743 12.15 54.74 -3.40
C THR A 743 13.61 54.31 -3.41
N ARG A 744 14.29 54.40 -2.26
CA ARG A 744 15.71 54.04 -2.11
C ARG A 744 15.97 52.54 -2.14
N ALA A 745 15.08 51.74 -1.55
CA ALA A 745 15.21 50.28 -1.50
C ALA A 745 14.98 49.60 -2.86
N GLY A 746 14.21 50.25 -3.74
CA GLY A 746 13.87 49.74 -5.06
C GLY A 746 12.71 48.73 -5.05
N ARG A 747 11.98 48.66 -6.17
CA ARG A 747 10.71 47.90 -6.28
C ARG A 747 10.83 46.42 -5.88
N LEU A 748 11.92 45.75 -6.24
CA LEU A 748 12.14 44.34 -5.91
C LEU A 748 12.23 44.12 -4.39
N ARG A 749 12.97 44.98 -3.68
CA ARG A 749 13.19 44.86 -2.23
C ARG A 749 11.92 45.16 -1.45
N VAL A 750 11.13 46.14 -1.91
CA VAL A 750 9.80 46.45 -1.36
C VAL A 750 8.84 45.27 -1.53
N VAL A 751 8.83 44.61 -2.69
CA VAL A 751 7.99 43.44 -2.93
C VAL A 751 8.43 42.26 -2.05
N LEU A 752 9.74 41.98 -1.97
CA LEU A 752 10.27 40.91 -1.13
C LEU A 752 10.01 41.16 0.37
N ASP A 753 10.11 42.40 0.84
CA ASP A 753 9.80 42.77 2.23
C ASP A 753 8.30 42.62 2.57
N ARG A 754 7.43 42.98 1.61
CA ARG A 754 5.98 42.79 1.74
C ARG A 754 5.55 41.32 1.70
N LEU A 755 6.32 40.47 1.02
CA LEU A 755 6.11 39.02 0.95
C LEU A 755 6.82 38.24 2.05
N ASP A 756 7.77 38.85 2.78
CA ASP A 756 8.51 38.16 3.85
C ASP A 756 7.60 37.93 5.07
N PRO A 757 7.19 36.67 5.35
CA PRO A 757 6.28 36.38 6.45
C PRO A 757 6.94 36.64 7.82
N ARG A 758 8.29 36.57 7.93
CA ARG A 758 9.02 36.77 9.19
C ARG A 758 8.81 38.16 9.79
N ARG A 759 8.37 39.14 8.97
CA ARG A 759 8.23 40.55 9.34
C ARG A 759 6.79 40.94 9.72
N LEU A 760 5.90 39.94 9.91
CA LEU A 760 4.54 40.11 10.45
C LEU A 760 4.50 40.27 11.98
N PHE A 761 5.67 40.26 12.62
CA PHE A 761 5.90 40.31 14.06
C PHE A 761 6.82 41.45 14.46
#